data_AF-A0AAE1NJX0-F1
#
_entry.id   AF-A0AAE1NJX0-F1
#
_cell.length_a   1.000
_cell.length_b   1.000
_cell.length_c   1.000
_cell.angle_alpha   90.00
_cell.angle_beta   90.00
_cell.angle_gamma   90.00
#
_symmetry.space_group_name_H-M   'P 1'
#
loop_
_entity.id
_entity.type
_entity.pdbx_description
1 polymer ?
#
loop_
_entity_poly.entity_id
_entity_poly.type
_entity_poly.pdbx_seq_one_letter_code
_entity_poly.pdbx_strand_id
1 'polypeptide(L)'
;MPKRKMTTYKKAGIMKKMCQDQRSTSKPPPPASSSSYAPSQPPPTVSLHLPPPPASTSTPMHPPLPPPHTSAPKHPSCAVQPQPSTSSTGRLSSPPPSTLVQPLPSTSSATALVDKVKSSYDVRQELLKDNRPTTAIDKKQLIISVDDIRRVLDIAACTVCYAPLTLSAKTDCLSSKLTVTCTNCDTGVVIRDETAKTSAGKNTKMLENNVKGVFEAVNNNIGITGLNRIISTLGIDTFSQGKFTRHSHYLYKRMDKHYPVRMKDVISAVFTHYESYDILPEPTTGLLDITVSYDGTWMTRGHSSHIGVGFVVEVDTGFIIDREVISNFCQVCSSREKRQLPATPEWMARHASSCNRNYTGTSASMGTEAARRLWSRSTQLGLRYTTYVGDGDSSTYQAVQQLNPYDVPVRKEECVNHVSKRLGTRLRKLKKEMMTTITTKTGKEMRRSLLSGPSQLTENTINKMTSYFGKAVRGEKDKPYTSTEDMRKSILASYHHAVSTDDRPQHNYCPPGINSWCFFRRGEADKTKFCRKHSTKPGYFSKIPSEHRGAILKVYTDLTNEELLKRCMKGRTQNANESLHSKLWMKVAKHKFAGISRVNFISQVVILEHNFGFEAAYFPQHLGFKTTACKSANLQFLQKESIRSSTPKQTVRHQRKKSGNSSDYISGGF
;
A
#
# COMPACT_ATOMS: atom_id res chain seq x y z
N MET A 1 19.64 -41.26 -37.23
CA MET A 1 18.46 -41.21 -38.14
C MET A 1 17.39 -40.27 -37.57
N PRO A 2 16.56 -39.63 -38.42
CA PRO A 2 16.35 -38.17 -38.33
C PRO A 2 14.93 -37.68 -37.98
N LYS A 3 14.90 -36.41 -37.56
CA LYS A 3 13.89 -35.35 -37.70
C LYS A 3 12.50 -35.74 -38.26
N ARG A 4 11.44 -35.49 -37.48
CA ARG A 4 10.10 -35.17 -38.03
C ARG A 4 9.63 -33.79 -37.59
N LYS A 5 9.44 -32.94 -38.60
CA LYS A 5 8.82 -31.62 -38.57
C LYS A 5 7.34 -31.76 -38.20
N MET A 6 6.85 -31.03 -37.20
CA MET A 6 5.41 -30.78 -37.07
C MET A 6 5.06 -29.46 -37.76
N THR A 7 4.31 -29.60 -38.84
CA THR A 7 3.65 -28.55 -39.62
C THR A 7 2.55 -27.87 -38.81
N THR A 8 2.60 -26.54 -38.75
CA THR A 8 1.54 -25.66 -38.26
C THR A 8 0.40 -25.58 -39.28
N TYR A 9 -0.82 -25.95 -38.86
CA TYR A 9 -2.05 -25.59 -39.59
C TYR A 9 -2.62 -24.28 -39.06
N LYS A 10 -2.74 -23.29 -39.95
CA LYS A 10 -3.64 -22.14 -39.82
C LYS A 10 -5.08 -22.61 -40.07
N LYS A 11 -6.02 -22.29 -39.18
CA LYS A 11 -7.41 -22.04 -39.55
C LYS A 11 -8.00 -20.99 -38.62
N ALA A 12 -8.24 -19.81 -39.20
CA ALA A 12 -9.12 -18.79 -38.66
C ALA A 12 -10.50 -18.96 -39.31
N GLY A 13 -11.56 -18.72 -38.55
CA GLY A 13 -12.91 -18.54 -39.08
C GLY A 13 -13.94 -19.44 -38.42
N ILE A 14 -15.10 -18.85 -38.10
CA ILE A 14 -16.32 -19.46 -37.53
C ILE A 14 -16.34 -19.53 -36.00
N MET A 15 -16.60 -18.38 -35.37
CA MET A 15 -17.46 -18.29 -34.17
C MET A 15 -17.88 -16.82 -33.96
N LYS A 16 -18.75 -16.34 -34.85
CA LYS A 16 -19.46 -15.06 -34.71
C LYS A 16 -20.75 -15.07 -35.53
N LYS A 17 -21.64 -16.01 -35.19
CA LYS A 17 -23.06 -16.03 -35.60
C LYS A 17 -23.76 -17.00 -34.65
N MET A 18 -24.16 -16.51 -33.48
CA MET A 18 -25.10 -17.13 -32.52
C MET A 18 -25.04 -16.31 -31.21
N CYS A 19 -25.44 -15.04 -31.28
CA CYS A 19 -25.77 -14.27 -30.07
C CYS A 19 -26.52 -12.99 -30.47
N GLN A 20 -27.60 -13.18 -31.22
CA GLN A 20 -28.61 -12.16 -31.52
C GLN A 20 -29.79 -12.95 -32.07
N ASP A 21 -30.60 -13.49 -31.16
CA ASP A 21 -32.05 -13.61 -31.25
C ASP A 21 -32.56 -14.27 -29.95
N GLN A 22 -33.78 -13.90 -29.58
CA GLN A 22 -34.53 -14.28 -28.37
C GLN A 22 -34.41 -13.35 -27.15
N ARG A 23 -34.97 -12.15 -27.31
CA ARG A 23 -35.77 -11.50 -26.26
C ARG A 23 -37.25 -11.68 -26.62
N SER A 24 -37.97 -12.55 -25.91
CA SER A 24 -39.39 -12.33 -25.54
C SER A 24 -39.92 -13.45 -24.63
N THR A 25 -40.51 -13.01 -23.51
CA THR A 25 -41.67 -13.60 -22.80
C THR A 25 -41.63 -15.05 -22.31
N SER A 26 -41.45 -15.23 -21.00
CA SER A 26 -42.21 -16.24 -20.23
C SER A 26 -42.29 -15.85 -18.73
N LYS A 27 -43.51 -15.84 -18.20
CA LYS A 27 -43.86 -15.71 -16.77
C LYS A 27 -43.40 -16.97 -16.01
N PRO A 28 -43.04 -16.87 -14.71
CA PRO A 28 -42.85 -18.04 -13.86
C PRO A 28 -44.21 -18.61 -13.37
N PRO A 29 -44.30 -19.94 -13.11
CA PRO A 29 -45.51 -20.62 -12.67
C PRO A 29 -45.79 -20.44 -11.15
N PRO A 30 -47.04 -20.65 -10.68
CA PRO A 30 -47.41 -20.50 -9.28
C PRO A 30 -46.95 -21.71 -8.42
N PRO A 31 -46.81 -21.54 -7.10
CA PRO A 31 -46.40 -22.61 -6.20
C PRO A 31 -47.55 -23.57 -5.88
N ALA A 32 -47.23 -24.87 -5.89
CA ALA A 32 -48.15 -25.95 -5.55
C ALA A 32 -48.38 -26.09 -4.04
N SER A 33 -49.57 -26.58 -3.72
CA SER A 33 -50.23 -26.74 -2.43
C SER A 33 -49.75 -27.92 -1.58
N SER A 34 -49.77 -27.70 -0.26
CA SER A 34 -50.10 -28.59 0.87
C SER A 34 -49.88 -30.12 0.76
N SER A 35 -49.07 -30.64 1.69
CA SER A 35 -49.21 -32.00 2.22
C SER A 35 -49.07 -31.98 3.75
N SER A 36 -50.02 -32.67 4.37
CA SER A 36 -50.33 -32.83 5.80
C SER A 36 -49.35 -33.72 6.55
N TYR A 37 -48.97 -33.35 7.78
CA TYR A 37 -48.54 -34.29 8.82
C TYR A 37 -49.04 -33.83 10.20
N ALA A 38 -49.50 -34.82 10.98
CA ALA A 38 -50.21 -34.73 12.26
C ALA A 38 -49.34 -34.26 13.45
N PRO A 39 -49.93 -33.89 14.60
CA PRO A 39 -49.26 -33.13 15.65
C PRO A 39 -48.58 -34.04 16.69
N SER A 40 -47.32 -33.73 17.03
CA SER A 40 -46.63 -34.28 18.20
C SER A 40 -46.39 -33.16 19.24
N GLN A 41 -46.70 -33.49 20.49
CA GLN A 41 -46.86 -32.63 21.66
C GLN A 41 -45.69 -31.65 21.98
N PRO A 42 -45.98 -30.54 22.68
CA PRO A 42 -44.93 -29.64 23.18
C PRO A 42 -44.20 -30.24 24.40
N PRO A 43 -42.86 -30.04 24.51
CA PRO A 43 -42.11 -30.40 25.72
C PRO A 43 -42.41 -29.42 26.88
N PRO A 44 -42.20 -29.85 28.14
CA PRO A 44 -42.66 -29.15 29.33
C PRO A 44 -41.88 -27.86 29.62
N THR A 45 -42.61 -26.87 30.11
CA THR A 45 -42.12 -25.58 30.62
C THR A 45 -41.21 -25.79 31.84
N VAL A 46 -39.92 -25.51 31.70
CA VAL A 46 -39.01 -25.35 32.84
C VAL A 46 -38.99 -23.88 33.24
N SER A 47 -39.67 -23.56 34.34
CA SER A 47 -39.61 -22.26 35.01
C SER A 47 -38.21 -22.04 35.58
N LEU A 48 -37.44 -21.13 34.97
CA LEU A 48 -36.21 -20.61 35.57
C LEU A 48 -36.57 -19.51 36.57
N HIS A 49 -36.50 -19.85 37.85
CA HIS A 49 -36.50 -18.90 38.96
C HIS A 49 -35.25 -18.01 38.85
N LEU A 50 -35.45 -16.71 38.61
CA LEU A 50 -34.41 -15.69 38.71
C LEU A 50 -34.20 -15.32 40.18
N PRO A 51 -32.96 -15.32 40.71
CA PRO A 51 -32.70 -14.81 42.05
C PRO A 51 -32.85 -13.27 42.09
N PRO A 52 -33.30 -12.69 43.21
CA PRO A 52 -33.49 -11.24 43.35
C PRO A 52 -32.14 -10.48 43.38
N PRO A 53 -32.13 -9.21 42.96
CA PRO A 53 -30.93 -8.39 42.96
C PRO A 53 -30.52 -7.99 44.39
N PRO A 54 -29.22 -7.96 44.72
CA PRO A 54 -28.78 -7.45 46.01
C PRO A 54 -28.91 -5.92 46.09
N ALA A 55 -29.29 -5.48 47.30
CA ALA A 55 -29.66 -4.13 47.66
C ALA A 55 -28.51 -3.10 47.54
N SER A 56 -28.92 -1.88 47.21
CA SER A 56 -28.15 -0.63 47.23
C SER A 56 -27.50 -0.38 48.58
N THR A 57 -26.18 -0.16 48.57
CA THR A 57 -25.46 0.48 49.68
C THR A 57 -24.75 1.73 49.17
N SER A 58 -24.89 2.77 49.97
CA SER A 58 -24.55 4.16 49.78
C SER A 58 -23.05 4.45 49.71
N THR A 59 -22.72 5.45 48.88
CA THR A 59 -21.49 6.24 48.82
C THR A 59 -20.94 6.68 50.18
N PRO A 60 -19.61 6.88 50.27
CA PRO A 60 -19.13 8.17 50.73
C PRO A 60 -17.97 8.77 49.90
N MET A 61 -18.20 10.03 49.54
CA MET A 61 -17.34 11.22 49.39
C MET A 61 -15.81 11.11 49.24
N HIS A 62 -15.32 11.80 48.20
CA HIS A 62 -13.98 12.37 48.04
C HIS A 62 -13.67 13.47 49.06
N PRO A 63 -12.40 13.71 49.41
CA PRO A 63 -11.89 15.01 49.84
C PRO A 63 -11.13 15.78 48.72
N PRO A 64 -10.96 17.11 48.85
CA PRO A 64 -10.82 18.05 47.73
C PRO A 64 -9.38 18.42 47.36
N LEU A 65 -9.22 18.97 46.14
CA LEU A 65 -8.04 19.68 45.65
C LEU A 65 -7.93 21.10 46.26
N PRO A 66 -6.72 21.64 46.49
CA PRO A 66 -6.51 23.07 46.74
C PRO A 66 -6.21 23.88 45.45
N PRO A 67 -6.40 25.21 45.46
CA PRO A 67 -6.52 26.10 44.28
C PRO A 67 -5.17 26.75 43.86
N PRO A 68 -5.13 27.58 42.78
CA PRO A 68 -3.90 27.88 42.04
C PRO A 68 -3.17 29.14 42.54
N HIS A 69 -1.84 29.15 42.43
CA HIS A 69 -1.04 30.35 42.62
C HIS A 69 -0.33 30.74 41.32
N THR A 70 -0.76 31.90 40.81
CA THR A 70 -0.06 32.78 39.89
C THR A 70 1.17 33.40 40.56
N SER A 71 2.30 33.43 39.86
CA SER A 71 3.19 34.62 39.75
C SER A 71 4.54 34.25 39.13
N ALA A 72 4.86 34.93 38.04
CA ALA A 72 6.21 35.30 37.63
C ALA A 72 6.31 36.84 37.79
N PRO A 73 7.41 37.53 37.44
CA PRO A 73 8.84 37.18 37.43
C PRO A 73 9.68 38.26 38.17
N LYS A 74 10.92 37.98 38.61
CA LYS A 74 11.98 39.02 38.73
C LYS A 74 13.40 38.45 38.58
N HIS A 75 14.14 39.02 37.63
CA HIS A 75 15.61 39.12 37.58
C HIS A 75 16.15 39.80 38.86
N PRO A 76 17.44 39.63 39.24
CA PRO A 76 18.45 40.58 38.76
C PRO A 76 19.85 40.01 38.48
N SER A 77 20.58 40.84 37.75
CA SER A 77 21.97 40.78 37.30
C SER A 77 22.96 41.15 38.41
N CYS A 78 24.15 40.52 38.33
CA CYS A 78 25.50 41.11 38.40
C CYS A 78 26.05 41.83 39.66
N ALA A 79 27.39 41.71 39.80
CA ALA A 79 28.39 42.43 40.64
C ALA A 79 28.98 41.58 41.80
N VAL A 80 30.29 41.51 42.13
CA VAL A 80 31.52 42.27 41.76
C VAL A 80 32.77 41.55 42.37
N GLN A 81 33.85 41.38 41.55
CA GLN A 81 35.33 41.52 41.80
C GLN A 81 36.10 40.85 42.99
N PRO A 82 37.46 40.95 43.12
CA PRO A 82 38.62 40.97 42.16
C PRO A 82 39.91 40.16 42.56
N GLN A 83 40.76 39.79 41.55
CA GLN A 83 42.28 39.82 41.43
C GLN A 83 43.22 39.23 42.55
N PRO A 84 44.58 39.07 42.40
CA PRO A 84 45.51 39.13 41.23
C PRO A 84 46.65 38.05 41.14
N SER A 85 47.42 38.12 40.04
CA SER A 85 48.90 37.90 39.88
C SER A 85 49.53 36.50 39.79
N THR A 86 50.29 36.22 38.71
CA THR A 86 51.78 36.24 38.64
C THR A 86 52.34 35.48 37.41
N SER A 87 53.49 35.97 36.94
CA SER A 87 54.30 35.56 35.80
C SER A 87 55.46 34.61 36.20
N SER A 88 55.91 33.71 35.29
CA SER A 88 57.32 33.58 34.83
C SER A 88 57.71 32.16 34.31
N THR A 89 58.43 32.15 33.17
CA THR A 89 59.59 31.29 32.74
C THR A 89 59.48 29.74 32.77
N GLY A 90 59.94 28.93 31.82
CA GLY A 90 60.65 29.08 30.54
C GLY A 90 61.24 27.72 30.04
N ARG A 91 61.45 27.61 28.71
CA ARG A 91 62.42 26.75 27.93
C ARG A 91 62.17 25.21 27.81
N LEU A 92 62.41 24.50 26.69
CA LEU A 92 62.98 24.79 25.34
C LEU A 92 62.82 23.58 24.34
N SER A 93 62.71 23.91 23.03
CA SER A 93 63.26 23.24 21.80
C SER A 93 62.67 21.90 21.28
N SER A 94 62.44 21.64 19.96
CA SER A 94 63.05 22.12 18.68
C SER A 94 62.09 21.86 17.48
N PRO A 95 62.18 22.58 16.33
CA PRO A 95 62.69 21.96 15.09
C PRO A 95 63.36 22.93 14.06
N PRO A 96 64.08 22.41 13.03
CA PRO A 96 64.14 23.08 11.71
C PRO A 96 64.26 22.07 10.51
N PRO A 97 64.48 22.49 9.23
CA PRO A 97 63.64 23.36 8.39
C PRO A 97 63.53 22.92 6.88
N SER A 98 62.82 23.75 6.09
CA SER A 98 62.95 23.99 4.62
C SER A 98 62.28 22.98 3.66
N THR A 99 61.59 23.37 2.56
CA THR A 99 62.07 24.26 1.48
C THR A 99 60.92 24.78 0.60
N LEU A 100 61.20 25.91 -0.07
CA LEU A 100 60.38 26.75 -0.95
C LEU A 100 60.04 26.16 -2.35
N VAL A 101 58.78 26.43 -2.77
CA VAL A 101 58.29 26.95 -4.08
C VAL A 101 58.50 26.17 -5.39
N GLN A 102 57.38 25.88 -6.10
CA GLN A 102 57.06 26.27 -7.51
C GLN A 102 55.65 25.70 -7.92
N PRO A 103 54.99 26.20 -8.99
CA PRO A 103 53.55 26.54 -9.02
C PRO A 103 52.59 25.56 -9.75
N LEU A 104 51.29 25.90 -9.66
CA LEU A 104 50.08 25.25 -10.25
C LEU A 104 50.23 24.73 -11.70
N PRO A 105 49.49 23.63 -12.00
CA PRO A 105 48.72 23.58 -13.24
C PRO A 105 47.22 23.29 -12.99
N SER A 106 46.41 24.19 -13.53
CA SER A 106 45.13 23.97 -14.22
C SER A 106 44.15 22.90 -13.70
N THR A 107 43.02 23.42 -13.24
CA THR A 107 41.71 22.78 -13.10
C THR A 107 41.33 21.85 -14.27
N SER A 108 41.24 20.55 -14.02
CA SER A 108 40.23 19.68 -14.65
C SER A 108 40.09 18.38 -13.87
N SER A 109 39.06 18.27 -13.04
CA SER A 109 38.35 17.01 -12.74
C SER A 109 37.10 17.34 -11.93
N ALA A 110 36.13 17.96 -12.60
CA ALA A 110 34.75 17.96 -12.14
C ALA A 110 34.17 16.54 -12.32
N THR A 111 34.55 15.62 -11.44
CA THR A 111 33.78 14.41 -11.17
C THR A 111 33.13 14.60 -9.81
N ALA A 112 32.13 15.49 -9.79
CA ALA A 112 31.17 15.53 -8.70
C ALA A 112 30.44 14.18 -8.68
N LEU A 113 30.57 13.48 -7.56
CA LEU A 113 29.75 12.34 -7.18
C LEU A 113 28.29 12.72 -7.37
N VAL A 114 27.63 12.14 -8.36
CA VAL A 114 26.18 12.23 -8.51
C VAL A 114 25.57 11.45 -7.36
N ASP A 115 25.08 12.15 -6.34
CA ASP A 115 24.24 11.56 -5.31
C ASP A 115 23.06 10.87 -6.00
N LYS A 116 23.05 9.54 -6.00
CA LYS A 116 21.91 8.77 -6.46
C LYS A 116 20.73 9.14 -5.56
N VAL A 117 19.70 9.75 -6.15
CA VAL A 117 18.40 9.95 -5.51
C VAL A 117 17.97 8.61 -4.88
N LYS A 118 18.01 8.55 -3.54
CA LYS A 118 17.65 7.35 -2.77
C LYS A 118 16.19 7.02 -3.05
N SER A 119 15.86 5.73 -3.22
CA SER A 119 14.46 5.35 -3.36
C SER A 119 13.72 5.55 -2.03
N SER A 120 12.40 5.76 -2.06
CA SER A 120 11.59 5.83 -0.83
C SER A 120 11.71 4.56 0.03
N TYR A 121 12.09 3.42 -0.54
CA TYR A 121 12.41 2.24 0.26
C TYR A 121 13.72 2.42 1.04
N ASP A 122 14.77 2.91 0.40
CA ASP A 122 16.09 3.08 1.02
C ASP A 122 16.01 4.11 2.15
N VAL A 123 15.30 5.23 1.91
CA VAL A 123 15.04 6.27 2.93
C VAL A 123 14.40 5.66 4.18
N ARG A 124 13.35 4.85 4.03
CA ARG A 124 12.66 4.25 5.18
C ARG A 124 13.52 3.25 5.95
N GLN A 125 14.32 2.46 5.23
CA GLN A 125 15.23 1.50 5.87
C GLN A 125 16.35 2.19 6.64
N GLU A 126 16.83 3.32 6.15
CA GLU A 126 17.83 4.14 6.82
C GLU A 126 17.25 4.83 8.06
N LEU A 127 16.07 5.43 7.96
CA LEU A 127 15.43 6.15 9.07
C LEU A 127 14.98 5.23 10.21
N LEU A 128 14.67 3.96 9.93
CA LEU A 128 14.22 2.98 10.94
C LEU A 128 15.24 1.86 11.20
N LYS A 129 16.51 2.07 10.85
CA LYS A 129 17.57 1.06 10.98
C LYS A 129 17.73 0.57 12.43
N ASP A 130 17.55 1.45 13.40
CA ASP A 130 17.74 1.19 14.83
C ASP A 130 16.49 0.55 15.48
N ASN A 131 15.36 0.52 14.78
CA ASN A 131 14.09 -0.06 15.25
C ASN A 131 13.93 -1.55 14.91
N ARG A 132 15.03 -2.23 14.55
CA ARG A 132 15.05 -3.66 14.21
C ARG A 132 15.20 -4.51 15.48
N PRO A 133 14.38 -5.56 15.68
CA PRO A 133 14.52 -6.45 16.83
C PRO A 133 15.89 -7.15 16.83
N THR A 134 16.58 -7.08 17.97
CA THR A 134 17.93 -7.65 18.16
C THR A 134 17.94 -9.16 18.48
N THR A 135 16.78 -9.81 18.53
CA THR A 135 16.61 -11.15 19.11
C THR A 135 16.48 -12.26 18.06
N ALA A 136 17.53 -12.45 17.26
CA ALA A 136 17.71 -13.67 16.50
C ALA A 136 18.35 -14.74 17.39
N ILE A 137 17.57 -15.73 17.85
CA ILE A 137 18.14 -16.92 18.51
C ILE A 137 18.38 -17.98 17.42
N ASP A 138 19.62 -18.44 17.28
CA ASP A 138 20.00 -19.53 16.39
C ASP A 138 19.65 -20.89 17.03
N LYS A 139 18.36 -21.21 17.06
CA LYS A 139 17.87 -22.54 17.45
C LYS A 139 17.26 -23.21 16.23
N LYS A 140 17.66 -24.44 15.94
CA LYS A 140 17.00 -25.26 14.92
C LYS A 140 15.70 -25.82 15.52
N GLN A 141 14.59 -25.72 14.78
CA GLN A 141 13.33 -26.38 15.13
C GLN A 141 13.09 -27.54 14.16
N LEU A 142 12.64 -28.67 14.70
CA LEU A 142 12.31 -29.88 13.96
C LEU A 142 10.85 -30.27 14.24
N ILE A 143 10.18 -30.81 13.24
CA ILE A 143 8.90 -31.52 13.40
C ILE A 143 9.26 -33.00 13.47
N ILE A 144 8.97 -33.66 14.59
CA ILE A 144 9.38 -35.05 14.87
C ILE A 144 8.15 -35.86 15.29
N SER A 145 8.03 -37.11 14.82
CA SER A 145 6.95 -38.01 15.23
C SER A 145 7.17 -38.49 16.67
N VAL A 146 6.08 -38.80 17.39
CA VAL A 146 6.19 -39.34 18.75
C VAL A 146 6.92 -40.69 18.75
N ASP A 147 6.75 -41.50 17.69
CA ASP A 147 7.39 -42.82 17.56
C ASP A 147 8.91 -42.71 17.36
N ASP A 148 9.38 -41.69 16.64
CA ASP A 148 10.83 -41.46 16.51
C ASP A 148 11.45 -41.03 17.85
N ILE A 149 10.73 -40.24 18.66
CA ILE A 149 11.18 -39.90 20.01
C ILE A 149 11.24 -41.16 20.88
N ARG A 150 10.26 -42.07 20.77
CA ARG A 150 10.28 -43.36 21.48
C ARG A 150 11.51 -44.19 21.10
N ARG A 151 11.81 -44.32 19.80
CA ARG A 151 13.02 -45.03 19.32
C ARG A 151 14.32 -44.43 19.89
N VAL A 152 14.38 -43.11 20.04
CA VAL A 152 15.53 -42.45 20.68
C VAL A 152 15.59 -42.77 22.18
N LEU A 153 14.45 -42.87 22.85
CA LEU A 153 14.39 -43.22 24.27
C LEU A 153 14.68 -44.70 24.54
N ASP A 154 14.46 -45.59 23.59
CA ASP A 154 14.77 -47.03 23.72
C ASP A 154 16.27 -47.31 23.92
N ILE A 155 17.13 -46.39 23.48
CA ILE A 155 18.59 -46.45 23.68
C ILE A 155 19.08 -45.46 24.76
N ALA A 156 18.16 -44.78 25.44
CA ALA A 156 18.46 -43.83 26.50
C ALA A 156 18.11 -44.40 27.88
N ALA A 157 18.83 -43.96 28.91
CA ALA A 157 18.61 -44.38 30.28
C ALA A 157 18.56 -43.15 31.21
N CYS A 158 17.93 -43.30 32.37
CA CYS A 158 17.95 -42.29 33.40
C CYS A 158 19.40 -41.95 33.80
N THR A 159 19.73 -40.66 33.86
CA THR A 159 21.09 -40.21 34.22
C THR A 159 21.43 -40.41 35.69
N VAL A 160 20.45 -40.78 36.53
CA VAL A 160 20.63 -40.98 37.98
C VAL A 160 20.70 -42.46 38.33
N CYS A 161 19.71 -43.25 37.90
CA CYS A 161 19.59 -44.66 38.29
C CYS A 161 19.68 -45.64 37.11
N TYR A 162 19.97 -45.16 35.90
CA TYR A 162 20.11 -45.97 34.68
C TYR A 162 18.89 -46.80 34.28
N ALA A 163 17.74 -46.59 34.93
CA ALA A 163 16.49 -47.26 34.57
C ALA A 163 15.89 -46.71 33.26
N PRO A 164 15.02 -47.48 32.59
CA PRO A 164 14.33 -47.04 31.38
C PRO A 164 13.54 -45.74 31.55
N LEU A 165 13.33 -45.03 30.44
CA LEU A 165 12.55 -43.81 30.36
C LEU A 165 11.19 -44.07 29.70
N THR A 166 10.15 -43.37 30.15
CA THR A 166 8.81 -43.41 29.58
C THR A 166 8.44 -42.06 29.00
N LEU A 167 7.70 -42.06 27.88
CA LEU A 167 7.25 -40.84 27.20
C LEU A 167 5.73 -40.73 27.26
N SER A 168 5.25 -39.59 27.78
CA SER A 168 3.87 -39.13 27.58
C SER A 168 3.87 -37.92 26.66
N ALA A 169 3.18 -38.01 25.53
CA ALA A 169 3.02 -36.92 24.58
C ALA A 169 1.54 -36.52 24.51
N LYS A 170 1.26 -35.22 24.68
CA LYS A 170 -0.07 -34.64 24.47
C LYS A 170 0.03 -33.52 23.45
N THR A 171 -0.83 -33.56 22.44
CA THR A 171 -0.95 -32.53 21.40
C THR A 171 -2.14 -31.61 21.70
N ASP A 172 -1.98 -30.35 21.36
CA ASP A 172 -3.04 -29.34 21.38
C ASP A 172 -2.94 -28.49 20.12
N CYS A 173 -3.46 -29.03 19.02
CA CYS A 173 -3.22 -28.54 17.67
C CYS A 173 -1.73 -28.46 17.35
N LEU A 174 -1.22 -27.28 16.95
CA LEU A 174 0.20 -27.07 16.64
C LEU A 174 1.12 -27.05 17.86
N SER A 175 0.54 -27.12 19.07
CA SER A 175 1.31 -27.09 20.30
C SER A 175 1.40 -28.47 20.94
N SER A 176 2.47 -28.72 21.70
CA SER A 176 2.68 -30.02 22.34
C SER A 176 3.21 -29.89 23.76
N LYS A 177 2.92 -30.92 24.55
CA LYS A 177 3.52 -31.17 25.87
C LYS A 177 4.09 -32.60 25.86
N LEU A 178 5.40 -32.70 26.02
CA LEU A 178 6.13 -33.94 26.18
C LEU A 178 6.57 -34.06 27.63
N THR A 179 6.34 -35.21 28.23
CA THR A 179 6.83 -35.55 29.55
C THR A 179 7.65 -36.83 29.42
N VAL A 180 8.93 -36.76 29.79
CA VAL A 180 9.81 -37.94 29.88
C VAL A 180 10.06 -38.21 31.35
N THR A 181 9.77 -39.42 31.81
CA THR A 181 9.88 -39.81 33.22
C THR A 181 10.65 -41.12 33.37
N CYS A 182 11.54 -41.19 34.36
CA CYS A 182 12.17 -42.44 34.75
C CYS A 182 11.13 -43.39 35.35
N THR A 183 11.26 -44.69 35.06
CA THR A 183 10.37 -45.71 35.61
C THR A 183 10.65 -46.06 37.08
N ASN A 184 11.83 -45.70 37.60
CA ASN A 184 12.29 -46.13 38.92
C ASN A 184 12.52 -44.98 39.93
N CYS A 185 12.71 -43.74 39.46
CA CYS A 185 12.90 -42.59 40.35
C CYS A 185 12.16 -41.36 39.82
N ASP A 186 12.13 -40.28 40.62
CA ASP A 186 11.40 -39.05 40.29
C ASP A 186 12.08 -38.17 39.23
N THR A 187 13.16 -38.65 38.61
CA THR A 187 13.85 -37.91 37.57
C THR A 187 12.98 -37.85 36.30
N GLY A 188 12.72 -36.63 35.82
CA GLY A 188 11.99 -36.44 34.57
C GLY A 188 12.12 -35.03 34.03
N VAL A 189 11.71 -34.85 32.77
CA VAL A 189 11.65 -33.56 32.10
C VAL A 189 10.26 -33.33 31.52
N VAL A 190 9.76 -32.11 31.64
CA VAL A 190 8.53 -31.66 30.98
C VAL A 190 8.90 -30.58 29.97
N ILE A 191 8.72 -30.89 28.70
CA ILE A 191 8.93 -29.99 27.57
C ILE A 191 7.55 -29.53 27.12
N ARG A 192 7.32 -28.22 27.08
CA ARG A 192 6.06 -27.64 26.61
C ARG A 192 6.31 -26.32 25.90
N ASP A 193 5.41 -25.99 24.99
CA ASP A 193 5.45 -24.70 24.33
C ASP A 193 5.27 -23.54 25.31
N GLU A 194 5.93 -22.42 24.99
CA GLU A 194 5.74 -21.20 25.75
C GLU A 194 4.32 -20.68 25.58
N THR A 195 3.78 -20.11 26.64
CA THR A 195 2.51 -19.40 26.58
C THR A 195 2.76 -17.92 26.40
N ALA A 196 1.90 -17.25 25.64
CA ALA A 196 1.94 -15.81 25.56
C ALA A 196 1.78 -15.20 26.96
N LYS A 197 2.64 -14.24 27.30
CA LYS A 197 2.57 -13.52 28.57
C LYS A 197 1.58 -12.36 28.46
N THR A 198 0.85 -12.08 29.53
CA THR A 198 0.10 -10.82 29.67
C THR A 198 1.05 -9.67 30.02
N SER A 199 0.60 -8.43 29.87
CA SER A 199 1.32 -7.24 30.33
C SER A 199 1.65 -7.27 31.83
N ALA A 200 0.90 -8.04 32.61
CA ALA A 200 1.10 -8.28 34.05
C ALA A 200 1.91 -9.56 34.33
N GLY A 201 2.62 -10.12 33.34
CA GLY A 201 3.47 -11.31 33.49
C GLY A 201 2.74 -12.65 33.64
N LYS A 202 1.41 -12.68 33.80
CA LYS A 202 0.63 -13.93 33.91
C LYS A 202 0.58 -14.71 32.59
N ASN A 203 0.73 -16.02 32.65
CA ASN A 203 0.59 -16.94 31.51
C ASN A 203 -0.84 -16.96 30.98
N THR A 204 -1.01 -16.83 29.67
CA THR A 204 -2.31 -17.00 29.01
C THR A 204 -2.53 -18.46 28.58
N LYS A 205 -3.77 -18.84 28.23
CA LYS A 205 -4.06 -20.11 27.53
C LYS A 205 -3.64 -20.08 26.03
N MET A 206 -2.84 -19.11 25.60
CA MET A 206 -2.42 -18.95 24.20
C MET A 206 -1.03 -19.55 24.03
N LEU A 207 -0.97 -20.76 23.49
CA LEU A 207 0.29 -21.47 23.22
C LEU A 207 0.97 -20.88 21.97
N GLU A 208 2.29 -20.70 22.03
CA GLU A 208 3.11 -20.03 21.01
C GLU A 208 2.85 -20.55 19.60
N ASN A 209 2.98 -21.86 19.38
CA ASN A 209 2.83 -22.45 18.05
C ASN A 209 1.39 -22.32 17.52
N ASN A 210 0.39 -22.39 18.41
CA ASN A 210 -1.00 -22.15 18.04
C ASN A 210 -1.23 -20.69 17.62
N VAL A 211 -0.64 -19.72 18.33
CA VAL A 211 -0.73 -18.31 17.95
C VAL A 211 -0.02 -18.04 16.62
N LYS A 212 1.19 -18.57 16.43
CA LYS A 212 1.95 -18.45 15.16
C LYS A 212 1.18 -19.05 13.98
N GLY A 213 0.66 -20.27 14.13
CA GLY A 213 -0.12 -20.91 13.07
C GLY A 213 -1.39 -20.16 12.70
N VAL A 214 -2.14 -19.66 13.70
CA VAL A 214 -3.33 -18.83 13.44
C VAL A 214 -2.95 -17.48 12.82
N PHE A 215 -1.85 -16.86 13.27
CA PHE A 215 -1.33 -15.64 12.66
C PHE A 215 -1.03 -15.84 11.18
N GLU A 216 -0.26 -16.87 10.82
CA GLU A 216 0.08 -17.15 9.42
C GLU A 216 -1.17 -17.49 8.59
N ALA A 217 -2.12 -18.23 9.17
CA ALA A 217 -3.35 -18.59 8.47
C ALA A 217 -4.23 -17.37 8.17
N VAL A 218 -4.28 -16.40 9.09
CA VAL A 218 -5.03 -15.15 8.93
C VAL A 218 -4.29 -14.19 7.99
N ASN A 219 -2.97 -14.04 8.18
CA ASN A 219 -2.08 -13.16 7.43
C ASN A 219 -2.00 -13.53 5.94
N ASN A 220 -2.03 -14.83 5.62
CA ASN A 220 -1.86 -15.32 4.24
C ASN A 220 -3.19 -15.77 3.59
N ASN A 221 -4.34 -15.37 4.15
CA ASN A 221 -5.66 -15.69 3.61
C ASN A 221 -6.00 -17.20 3.46
N ILE A 222 -5.33 -18.03 4.26
CA ILE A 222 -5.53 -19.49 4.30
C ILE A 222 -6.83 -19.81 5.05
N GLY A 223 -7.04 -19.15 6.19
CA GLY A 223 -8.17 -19.41 7.09
C GLY A 223 -8.09 -20.76 7.80
N ILE A 224 -9.09 -21.06 8.64
CA ILE A 224 -9.11 -22.28 9.46
C ILE A 224 -9.11 -23.56 8.61
N THR A 225 -9.89 -23.62 7.53
CA THR A 225 -10.01 -24.82 6.69
C THR A 225 -8.67 -25.17 6.04
N GLY A 226 -7.96 -24.18 5.51
CA GLY A 226 -6.64 -24.40 4.91
C GLY A 226 -5.60 -24.79 5.95
N LEU A 227 -5.61 -24.15 7.12
CA LEU A 227 -4.72 -24.51 8.22
C LEU A 227 -4.97 -25.95 8.68
N ASN A 228 -6.24 -26.31 8.93
CA ASN A 228 -6.62 -27.66 9.35
C ASN A 228 -6.23 -28.72 8.33
N ARG A 229 -6.35 -28.44 7.02
CA ARG A 229 -5.88 -29.35 5.97
C ARG A 229 -4.37 -29.59 6.04
N ILE A 230 -3.57 -28.51 6.20
CA ILE A 230 -2.11 -28.62 6.29
C ILE A 230 -1.72 -29.48 7.49
N ILE A 231 -2.26 -29.17 8.67
CA ILE A 231 -1.86 -29.87 9.90
C ILE A 231 -2.41 -31.29 9.96
N SER A 232 -3.63 -31.55 9.43
CA SER A 232 -4.16 -32.91 9.35
C SER A 232 -3.34 -33.81 8.43
N THR A 233 -2.79 -33.27 7.33
CA THR A 233 -1.88 -34.02 6.45
C THR A 233 -0.58 -34.40 7.15
N LEU A 234 -0.17 -33.63 8.17
CA LEU A 234 0.99 -33.92 9.00
C LEU A 234 0.66 -34.82 10.21
N GLY A 235 -0.57 -35.33 10.33
CA GLY A 235 -1.00 -36.13 11.48
C GLY A 235 -1.17 -35.33 12.78
N ILE A 236 -1.34 -34.01 12.69
CA ILE A 236 -1.48 -33.10 13.83
C ILE A 236 -2.96 -32.78 14.07
N ASP A 237 -3.36 -32.71 15.34
CA ASP A 237 -4.73 -32.33 15.75
C ASP A 237 -5.18 -31.00 15.15
N THR A 238 -6.46 -30.93 14.80
CA THR A 238 -7.02 -29.75 14.12
C THR A 238 -7.58 -28.71 15.07
N PHE A 239 -7.70 -27.46 14.60
CA PHE A 239 -8.38 -26.41 15.36
C PHE A 239 -9.89 -26.52 15.24
N SER A 240 -10.60 -26.40 16.37
CA SER A 240 -12.03 -26.09 16.34
C SER A 240 -12.27 -24.63 15.96
N GLN A 241 -13.47 -24.32 15.44
CA GLN A 241 -13.85 -22.96 15.07
C GLN A 241 -13.73 -21.98 16.24
N GLY A 242 -14.18 -22.38 17.43
CA GLY A 242 -14.10 -21.57 18.65
C GLY A 242 -12.65 -21.31 19.07
N LYS A 243 -11.78 -22.33 18.99
CA LYS A 243 -10.36 -22.17 19.32
C LYS A 243 -9.66 -21.23 18.34
N PHE A 244 -9.86 -21.40 17.04
CA PHE A 244 -9.29 -20.52 16.00
C PHE A 244 -9.76 -19.07 16.18
N THR A 245 -11.05 -18.86 16.42
CA THR A 245 -11.65 -17.53 16.63
C THR A 245 -11.06 -16.86 17.88
N ARG A 246 -10.90 -17.60 18.98
CA ARG A 246 -10.28 -17.09 20.21
C ARG A 246 -8.84 -16.62 19.99
N HIS A 247 -8.03 -17.39 19.26
CA HIS A 247 -6.65 -17.00 18.93
C HIS A 247 -6.62 -15.81 17.95
N SER A 248 -7.55 -15.74 17.00
CA SER A 248 -7.69 -14.59 16.09
C SER A 248 -8.03 -13.31 16.86
N HIS A 249 -9.00 -13.35 17.76
CA HIS A 249 -9.36 -12.20 18.60
C HIS A 249 -8.23 -11.78 19.53
N TYR A 250 -7.47 -12.74 20.06
CA TYR A 250 -6.26 -12.46 20.81
C TYR A 250 -5.24 -11.67 19.98
N LEU A 251 -4.97 -12.10 18.74
CA LEU A 251 -4.08 -11.38 17.82
C LEU A 251 -4.58 -9.97 17.51
N TYR A 252 -5.87 -9.81 17.20
CA TYR A 252 -6.47 -8.51 16.90
C TYR A 252 -6.29 -7.53 18.07
N LYS A 253 -6.66 -7.95 19.28
CA LYS A 253 -6.55 -7.12 20.49
C LYS A 253 -5.10 -6.75 20.82
N ARG A 254 -4.15 -7.64 20.57
CA ARG A 254 -2.72 -7.36 20.80
C ARG A 254 -2.17 -6.41 19.74
N MET A 255 -2.59 -6.56 18.48
CA MET A 255 -2.16 -5.66 17.40
C MET A 255 -2.69 -4.25 17.60
N ASP A 256 -3.95 -4.08 18.03
CA ASP A 256 -4.52 -2.75 18.32
C ASP A 256 -3.73 -1.98 19.37
N LYS A 257 -3.06 -2.67 20.31
CA LYS A 257 -2.16 -2.05 21.28
C LYS A 257 -0.76 -1.81 20.74
N HIS A 258 -0.24 -2.75 19.94
CA HIS A 258 1.11 -2.70 19.40
C HIS A 258 1.27 -1.67 18.27
N TYR A 259 0.26 -1.54 17.41
CA TYR A 259 0.31 -0.71 16.23
C TYR A 259 0.58 0.77 16.54
N PRO A 260 -0.15 1.45 17.45
CA PRO A 260 0.13 2.85 17.78
C PRO A 260 1.54 3.08 18.35
N VAL A 261 2.07 2.12 19.12
CA VAL A 261 3.43 2.22 19.67
C VAL A 261 4.46 2.26 18.54
N ARG A 262 4.35 1.37 17.56
CA ARG A 262 5.24 1.35 16.39
C ARG A 262 5.03 2.56 15.48
N MET A 263 3.81 3.05 15.36
CA MET A 263 3.57 4.24 14.53
C MET A 263 4.24 5.49 15.08
N LYS A 264 4.49 5.61 16.39
CA LYS A 264 5.28 6.72 16.94
C LYS A 264 6.69 6.77 16.36
N ASP A 265 7.35 5.62 16.18
CA ASP A 265 8.66 5.53 15.55
C ASP A 265 8.61 6.05 14.09
N VAL A 266 7.55 5.71 13.37
CA VAL A 266 7.34 6.16 11.97
C VAL A 266 7.12 7.67 11.92
N ILE A 267 6.29 8.21 12.81
CA ILE A 267 6.06 9.66 12.87
C ILE A 267 7.38 10.37 13.21
N SER A 268 8.13 9.90 14.23
CA SER A 268 9.44 10.46 14.57
C SER A 268 10.41 10.45 13.38
N ALA A 269 10.45 9.36 12.61
CA ALA A 269 11.26 9.28 11.40
C ALA A 269 10.86 10.29 10.31
N VAL A 270 9.56 10.62 10.20
CA VAL A 270 9.08 11.69 9.30
C VAL A 270 9.57 13.05 9.79
N PHE A 271 9.48 13.36 11.09
CA PHE A 271 10.02 14.60 11.64
C PHE A 271 11.54 14.73 11.36
N THR A 272 12.32 13.68 11.64
CA THR A 272 13.76 13.66 11.36
C THR A 272 14.07 13.87 9.87
N HIS A 273 13.24 13.31 8.97
CA HIS A 273 13.40 13.54 7.55
C HIS A 273 13.22 15.01 7.18
N TYR A 274 12.14 15.64 7.61
CA TYR A 274 11.85 17.05 7.26
C TYR A 274 12.85 18.01 7.92
N GLU A 275 13.28 17.73 9.15
CA GLU A 275 14.34 18.48 9.84
C GLU A 275 15.66 18.45 9.04
N SER A 276 15.99 17.33 8.38
CA SER A 276 17.20 17.24 7.53
C SER A 276 17.16 18.12 6.26
N TYR A 277 15.99 18.70 5.94
CA TYR A 277 15.80 19.69 4.88
C TYR A 277 15.51 21.09 5.44
N ASP A 278 15.80 21.34 6.72
CA ASP A 278 15.50 22.59 7.44
C ASP A 278 14.00 22.96 7.44
N ILE A 279 13.12 21.97 7.28
CA ILE A 279 11.67 22.14 7.38
C ILE A 279 11.26 21.77 8.80
N LEU A 280 11.13 22.78 9.65
CA LEU A 280 10.81 22.63 11.07
C LEU A 280 9.31 22.75 11.33
N PRO A 281 8.80 22.17 12.44
CA PRO A 281 7.43 22.40 12.89
C PRO A 281 7.20 23.88 13.20
N GLU A 282 5.97 24.34 13.03
CA GLU A 282 5.59 25.72 13.36
C GLU A 282 5.83 25.98 14.86
N PRO A 283 6.62 27.01 15.25
CA PRO A 283 7.05 27.19 16.63
C PRO A 283 5.92 27.30 17.66
N THR A 284 4.80 27.91 17.28
CA THR A 284 3.66 28.16 18.18
C THR A 284 2.84 26.89 18.42
N THR A 285 2.62 26.09 17.38
CA THR A 285 1.70 24.94 17.42
C THR A 285 2.44 23.61 17.56
N GLY A 286 3.74 23.56 17.26
CA GLY A 286 4.53 22.34 17.17
C GLY A 286 4.13 21.43 16.00
N LEU A 287 3.35 21.93 15.04
CA LEU A 287 2.81 21.15 13.92
C LEU A 287 3.72 21.22 12.70
N LEU A 288 4.00 20.07 12.09
CA LEU A 288 4.79 19.96 10.86
C LEU A 288 3.88 19.85 9.63
N ASP A 289 4.13 20.69 8.64
CA ASP A 289 3.42 20.67 7.36
C ASP A 289 4.03 19.66 6.40
N ILE A 290 3.23 18.72 5.94
CA ILE A 290 3.70 17.63 5.08
C ILE A 290 2.87 17.44 3.82
N THR A 291 3.50 16.85 2.81
CA THR A 291 2.82 16.41 1.59
C THR A 291 2.38 14.96 1.71
N VAL A 292 1.08 14.71 1.55
CA VAL A 292 0.52 13.36 1.63
C VAL A 292 -0.23 12.97 0.37
N SER A 293 -0.14 11.70 0.00
CA SER A 293 -1.06 11.09 -0.94
C SER A 293 -2.14 10.32 -0.19
N TYR A 294 -3.36 10.38 -0.71
CA TYR A 294 -4.50 9.67 -0.14
C TYR A 294 -5.27 8.93 -1.22
N ASP A 295 -5.60 7.68 -0.94
CA ASP A 295 -6.52 6.92 -1.77
C ASP A 295 -7.33 5.94 -0.91
N GLY A 296 -8.55 5.68 -1.35
CA GLY A 296 -9.49 4.75 -0.74
C GLY A 296 -9.53 3.42 -1.47
N THR A 297 -9.75 2.33 -0.75
CA THR A 297 -9.88 1.01 -1.35
C THR A 297 -10.96 0.17 -0.68
N TRP A 298 -11.64 -0.68 -1.46
CA TRP A 298 -12.81 -1.44 -1.00
C TRP A 298 -12.56 -2.94 -1.03
N MET A 299 -13.16 -3.64 -0.07
CA MET A 299 -13.01 -5.08 0.10
C MET A 299 -13.59 -5.87 -1.09
N THR A 300 -14.70 -5.40 -1.67
CA THR A 300 -15.29 -6.00 -2.88
C THR A 300 -15.16 -5.05 -4.06
N ARG A 301 -15.23 -5.58 -5.29
CA ARG A 301 -15.22 -4.75 -6.50
C ARG A 301 -16.60 -4.12 -6.70
N GLY A 302 -16.63 -2.85 -7.10
CA GLY A 302 -17.86 -2.10 -7.36
C GLY A 302 -18.38 -1.31 -6.15
N HIS A 303 -19.50 -0.62 -6.32
CA HIS A 303 -20.08 0.29 -5.33
C HIS A 303 -20.95 -0.39 -4.26
N SER A 304 -20.83 -1.71 -4.09
CA SER A 304 -21.62 -2.50 -3.12
C SER A 304 -20.79 -2.99 -1.92
N SER A 305 -19.57 -2.46 -1.74
CA SER A 305 -18.70 -2.95 -0.68
C SER A 305 -19.09 -2.41 0.69
N HIS A 306 -19.13 -3.29 1.67
CA HIS A 306 -19.46 -2.93 3.05
C HIS A 306 -18.27 -2.47 3.88
N ILE A 307 -17.05 -2.65 3.38
CA ILE A 307 -15.82 -2.27 4.09
C ILE A 307 -14.89 -1.53 3.11
N GLY A 308 -14.51 -0.32 3.50
CA GLY A 308 -13.50 0.50 2.85
C GLY A 308 -12.32 0.78 3.77
N VAL A 309 -11.16 1.05 3.18
CA VAL A 309 -9.95 1.47 3.88
C VAL A 309 -9.35 2.68 3.17
N GLY A 310 -9.11 3.77 3.89
CA GLY A 310 -8.36 4.93 3.41
C GLY A 310 -6.96 4.93 4.01
N PHE A 311 -5.95 5.29 3.21
CA PHE A 311 -4.56 5.36 3.65
C PHE A 311 -3.98 6.75 3.39
N VAL A 312 -3.14 7.23 4.32
CA VAL A 312 -2.32 8.43 4.14
C VAL A 312 -0.87 8.01 4.02
N VAL A 313 -0.25 8.35 2.89
CA VAL A 313 1.17 8.07 2.62
C VAL A 313 1.90 9.40 2.51
N GLU A 314 2.87 9.62 3.37
CA GLU A 314 3.79 10.76 3.28
C GLU A 314 4.66 10.57 2.02
N VAL A 315 4.68 11.59 1.15
CA VAL A 315 5.11 11.44 -0.24
C VAL A 315 6.62 11.37 -0.39
N ASP A 316 7.38 12.06 0.46
CA ASP A 316 8.83 12.16 0.33
C ASP A 316 9.55 10.91 0.85
N THR A 317 9.15 10.43 2.02
CA THR A 317 9.67 9.19 2.63
C THR A 317 8.97 7.93 2.10
N GLY A 318 7.72 8.05 1.63
CA GLY A 318 6.88 6.90 1.28
C GLY A 318 6.37 6.11 2.49
N PHE A 319 6.47 6.64 3.71
CA PHE A 319 5.88 6.05 4.90
C PHE A 319 4.35 6.11 4.85
N ILE A 320 3.69 5.03 5.28
CA ILE A 320 2.25 5.07 5.54
C ILE A 320 2.09 5.54 6.98
N ILE A 321 1.51 6.72 7.19
CA ILE A 321 1.50 7.39 8.48
C ILE A 321 0.14 7.29 9.20
N ASP A 322 -0.96 7.12 8.45
CA ASP A 322 -2.30 7.01 9.01
C ASP A 322 -3.21 6.13 8.13
N ARG A 323 -4.26 5.55 8.72
CA ARG A 323 -5.29 4.77 8.02
C ARG A 323 -6.65 4.82 8.70
N GLU A 324 -7.71 4.67 7.94
CA GLU A 324 -9.07 4.56 8.47
C GLU A 324 -9.79 3.37 7.84
N VAL A 325 -10.38 2.50 8.68
CA VAL A 325 -11.21 1.37 8.22
C VAL A 325 -12.66 1.72 8.48
N ILE A 326 -13.43 1.85 7.41
CA ILE A 326 -14.84 2.22 7.45
C ILE A 326 -15.70 1.03 7.08
N SER A 327 -16.80 0.85 7.81
CA SER A 327 -17.80 -0.17 7.56
C SER A 327 -19.20 0.40 7.75
N ASN A 328 -20.06 0.18 6.75
CA ASN A 328 -21.47 0.50 6.85
C ASN A 328 -22.35 -0.70 7.21
N PHE A 329 -21.72 -1.83 7.57
CA PHE A 329 -22.42 -3.08 7.80
C PHE A 329 -22.10 -3.68 9.16
N CYS A 330 -23.15 -4.16 9.83
CA CYS A 330 -23.04 -5.04 10.97
C CYS A 330 -24.04 -6.17 10.80
N GLN A 331 -23.58 -7.41 10.88
CA GLN A 331 -24.43 -8.59 10.74
C GLN A 331 -25.54 -8.61 11.81
N VAL A 332 -25.23 -8.22 13.04
CA VAL A 332 -26.20 -8.20 14.14
C VAL A 332 -27.28 -7.14 13.89
N CYS A 333 -26.90 -5.93 13.48
CA CYS A 333 -27.85 -4.88 13.08
C CYS A 333 -28.72 -5.36 11.91
N SER A 334 -28.11 -5.87 10.84
CA SER A 334 -28.84 -6.32 9.64
C SER A 334 -29.81 -7.46 9.95
N SER A 335 -29.40 -8.43 10.78
CA SER A 335 -30.29 -9.51 11.22
C SER A 335 -31.46 -8.99 12.06
N ARG A 336 -31.23 -7.98 12.91
CA ARG A 336 -32.28 -7.36 13.73
C ARG A 336 -33.27 -6.57 12.87
N GLU A 337 -32.77 -5.77 11.93
CA GLU A 337 -33.55 -5.03 10.93
C GLU A 337 -34.42 -5.98 10.09
N LYS A 338 -33.86 -7.10 9.59
CA LYS A 338 -34.60 -8.13 8.86
C LYS A 338 -35.72 -8.80 9.67
N ARG A 339 -35.53 -8.92 10.99
CA ARG A 339 -36.53 -9.45 11.93
C ARG A 339 -37.50 -8.37 12.43
N GLN A 340 -37.38 -7.13 11.95
CA GLN A 340 -38.23 -6.00 12.32
C GLN A 340 -38.24 -5.74 13.85
N LEU A 341 -37.13 -6.05 14.53
CA LEU A 341 -37.00 -5.81 15.96
C LEU A 341 -36.54 -4.36 16.20
N PRO A 342 -37.26 -3.56 17.02
CA PRO A 342 -36.96 -2.15 17.22
C PRO A 342 -35.56 -1.96 17.83
N ALA A 343 -34.78 -1.00 17.36
CA ALA A 343 -33.49 -0.66 17.95
C ALA A 343 -33.69 0.21 19.20
N THR A 344 -34.08 -0.40 20.32
CA THR A 344 -34.29 0.35 21.58
C THR A 344 -32.97 0.96 22.07
N PRO A 345 -32.99 2.11 22.79
CA PRO A 345 -31.79 2.72 23.34
C PRO A 345 -30.93 1.76 24.16
N GLU A 346 -31.54 0.89 24.97
CA GLU A 346 -30.84 -0.09 25.81
C GLU A 346 -30.14 -1.15 24.96
N TRP A 347 -30.73 -1.57 23.85
CA TRP A 347 -30.08 -2.49 22.92
C TRP A 347 -28.94 -1.80 22.18
N MET A 348 -29.15 -0.56 21.70
CA MET A 348 -28.10 0.21 21.01
C MET A 348 -26.91 0.44 21.93
N ALA A 349 -27.13 0.83 23.19
CA ALA A 349 -26.07 1.01 24.18
C ALA A 349 -25.29 -0.29 24.44
N ARG A 350 -25.98 -1.43 24.60
CA ARG A 350 -25.32 -2.74 24.76
C ARG A 350 -24.59 -3.20 23.51
N HIS A 351 -25.10 -2.90 22.32
CA HIS A 351 -24.50 -3.33 21.06
C HIS A 351 -23.36 -2.42 20.59
N ALA A 352 -23.33 -1.14 20.99
CA ALA A 352 -22.40 -0.14 20.49
C ALA A 352 -20.94 -0.61 20.48
N SER A 353 -20.49 -1.24 21.57
CA SER A 353 -19.11 -1.75 21.72
C SER A 353 -18.76 -2.96 20.83
N SER A 354 -19.78 -3.64 20.29
CA SER A 354 -19.64 -4.83 19.42
C SER A 354 -20.16 -4.60 18.00
N CYS A 355 -20.58 -3.36 17.69
CA CYS A 355 -21.12 -3.01 16.40
C CYS A 355 -19.98 -2.88 15.37
N ASN A 356 -20.08 -3.65 14.29
CA ASN A 356 -19.13 -3.58 13.18
C ASN A 356 -19.45 -2.46 12.18
N ARG A 357 -20.54 -1.71 12.38
CA ARG A 357 -20.95 -0.56 11.57
C ARG A 357 -20.46 0.70 12.27
N ASN A 358 -19.50 1.39 11.67
CA ASN A 358 -18.94 2.65 12.16
C ASN A 358 -19.22 3.84 11.22
N TYR A 359 -20.06 3.62 10.20
CA TYR A 359 -20.52 4.64 9.25
C TYR A 359 -21.93 4.29 8.75
N THR A 360 -22.75 5.29 8.49
CA THR A 360 -24.15 5.10 8.06
C THR A 360 -24.38 5.45 6.59
N GLY A 361 -23.39 6.04 5.91
CA GLY A 361 -23.52 6.43 4.51
C GLY A 361 -23.27 5.29 3.51
N THR A 362 -23.28 5.67 2.23
CA THR A 362 -23.09 4.75 1.11
C THR A 362 -21.66 4.22 1.01
N SER A 363 -21.49 3.08 0.35
CA SER A 363 -20.16 2.54 0.04
C SER A 363 -19.29 3.52 -0.76
N ALA A 364 -19.89 4.27 -1.67
CA ALA A 364 -19.18 5.26 -2.49
C ALA A 364 -18.65 6.45 -1.66
N SER A 365 -19.36 6.86 -0.62
CA SER A 365 -18.97 7.98 0.24
C SER A 365 -17.99 7.60 1.36
N MET A 366 -17.73 6.31 1.59
CA MET A 366 -16.73 5.85 2.58
C MET A 366 -15.35 6.43 2.33
N GLY A 367 -14.91 6.55 1.07
CA GLY A 367 -13.60 7.12 0.75
C GLY A 367 -13.50 8.60 1.16
N THR A 368 -14.60 9.34 1.03
CA THR A 368 -14.67 10.74 1.46
C THR A 368 -14.74 10.87 2.98
N GLU A 369 -15.53 10.04 3.65
CA GLU A 369 -15.61 10.00 5.11
C GLU A 369 -14.27 9.64 5.76
N ALA A 370 -13.56 8.65 5.19
CA ALA A 370 -12.25 8.25 5.68
C ALA A 370 -11.26 9.41 5.62
N ALA A 371 -11.22 10.14 4.49
CA ALA A 371 -10.39 11.33 4.38
C ALA A 371 -10.76 12.39 5.44
N ARG A 372 -12.05 12.67 5.66
CA ARG A 372 -12.46 13.63 6.70
C ARG A 372 -11.91 13.24 8.07
N ARG A 373 -12.08 11.97 8.48
CA ARG A 373 -11.57 11.47 9.78
C ARG A 373 -10.05 11.57 9.89
N LEU A 374 -9.34 11.24 8.81
CA LEU A 374 -7.88 11.28 8.75
C LEU A 374 -7.35 12.71 8.88
N TRP A 375 -7.90 13.65 8.11
CA TRP A 375 -7.51 15.06 8.21
C TRP A 375 -7.88 15.66 9.58
N SER A 376 -9.06 15.37 10.11
CA SER A 376 -9.49 15.88 11.42
C SER A 376 -8.58 15.47 12.59
N ARG A 377 -7.92 14.31 12.54
CA ARG A 377 -7.06 13.83 13.64
C ARG A 377 -5.57 13.98 13.40
N SER A 378 -5.16 14.44 12.21
CA SER A 378 -3.75 14.59 11.83
C SER A 378 -2.92 15.41 12.83
N THR A 379 -3.50 16.45 13.43
CA THR A 379 -2.84 17.30 14.42
C THR A 379 -2.50 16.55 15.71
N GLN A 380 -3.20 15.46 16.03
CA GLN A 380 -2.87 14.57 17.16
C GLN A 380 -1.57 13.78 16.92
N LEU A 381 -1.11 13.70 15.67
CA LEU A 381 0.19 13.14 15.28
C LEU A 381 1.28 14.22 15.22
N GLY A 382 0.96 15.49 15.50
CA GLY A 382 1.86 16.62 15.29
C GLY A 382 1.99 17.06 13.83
N LEU A 383 1.08 16.63 12.95
CA LEU A 383 1.19 16.84 11.50
C LEU A 383 0.00 17.63 10.95
N ARG A 384 0.25 18.51 9.97
CA ARG A 384 -0.78 19.06 9.08
C ARG A 384 -0.58 18.51 7.67
N TYR A 385 -1.62 17.91 7.12
CA TYR A 385 -1.65 17.39 5.75
C TYR A 385 -1.99 18.53 4.78
N THR A 386 -1.05 19.47 4.61
CA THR A 386 -1.28 20.73 3.88
C THR A 386 -1.26 20.56 2.36
N THR A 387 -0.65 19.49 1.85
CA THR A 387 -0.69 19.16 0.42
C THR A 387 -1.29 17.77 0.20
N TYR A 388 -2.39 17.72 -0.54
CA TYR A 388 -3.10 16.52 -0.97
C TYR A 388 -2.65 16.12 -2.39
N VAL A 389 -1.98 14.99 -2.53
CA VAL A 389 -1.66 14.36 -3.81
C VAL A 389 -2.71 13.29 -4.12
N GLY A 390 -3.46 13.47 -5.20
CA GLY A 390 -4.47 12.50 -5.60
C GLY A 390 -4.76 12.46 -7.09
N ASP A 391 -5.69 11.60 -7.49
CA ASP A 391 -6.25 11.61 -8.84
C ASP A 391 -7.47 12.54 -8.92
N GLY A 392 -7.32 13.61 -9.69
CA GLY A 392 -8.45 14.30 -10.32
C GLY A 392 -9.30 15.03 -9.32
N ASP A 393 -10.34 15.70 -9.80
CA ASP A 393 -11.29 16.40 -8.95
C ASP A 393 -12.18 15.35 -8.26
N SER A 394 -11.65 14.78 -7.18
CA SER A 394 -12.35 13.83 -6.33
C SER A 394 -13.28 14.58 -5.38
N SER A 395 -14.46 14.02 -5.15
CA SER A 395 -15.35 14.47 -4.06
C SER A 395 -14.65 14.42 -2.69
N THR A 396 -13.58 13.62 -2.58
CA THR A 396 -12.72 13.54 -1.41
C THR A 396 -11.95 14.85 -1.17
N TYR A 397 -11.25 15.39 -2.17
CA TYR A 397 -10.52 16.65 -1.99
C TYR A 397 -11.48 17.80 -1.65
N GLN A 398 -12.63 17.87 -2.31
CA GLN A 398 -13.67 18.86 -2.00
C GLN A 398 -14.14 18.76 -0.55
N ALA A 399 -14.36 17.55 -0.03
CA ALA A 399 -14.76 17.37 1.36
C ALA A 399 -13.67 17.73 2.37
N VAL A 400 -12.38 17.51 2.03
CA VAL A 400 -11.25 17.97 2.84
C VAL A 400 -11.16 19.49 2.84
N GLN A 401 -11.37 20.13 1.68
CA GLN A 401 -11.40 21.58 1.57
C GLN A 401 -12.56 22.19 2.38
N GLN A 402 -13.75 21.59 2.31
CA GLN A 402 -14.92 22.00 3.11
C GLN A 402 -14.74 21.73 4.61
N LEU A 403 -13.98 20.71 4.98
CA LEU A 403 -13.65 20.44 6.38
C LEU A 403 -12.81 21.56 6.99
N ASN A 404 -12.00 22.25 6.16
CA ASN A 404 -11.05 23.29 6.55
C ASN A 404 -10.32 22.94 7.88
N PRO A 405 -9.56 21.83 7.90
CA PRO A 405 -9.08 21.23 9.15
C PRO A 405 -8.00 22.06 9.86
N TYR A 406 -7.44 23.06 9.18
CA TYR A 406 -6.33 23.88 9.67
C TYR A 406 -6.59 25.37 9.38
N ASP A 407 -5.74 26.21 9.96
CA ASP A 407 -5.58 27.63 9.67
C ASP A 407 -4.93 27.89 8.29
N VAL A 408 -4.23 26.90 7.74
CA VAL A 408 -3.67 26.92 6.38
C VAL A 408 -4.50 26.09 5.40
N PRO A 409 -4.71 26.57 4.16
CA PRO A 409 -5.53 25.85 3.19
C PRO A 409 -4.82 24.58 2.67
N VAL A 410 -5.58 23.50 2.54
CA VAL A 410 -5.09 22.26 1.92
C VAL A 410 -4.98 22.43 0.41
N ARG A 411 -3.75 22.42 -0.10
CA ARG A 411 -3.43 22.55 -1.53
C ARG A 411 -3.51 21.20 -2.22
N LYS A 412 -3.86 21.22 -3.50
CA LYS A 412 -3.94 20.00 -4.32
C LYS A 412 -2.76 19.90 -5.26
N GLU A 413 -2.16 18.72 -5.32
CA GLU A 413 -1.22 18.31 -6.35
C GLU A 413 -1.79 17.10 -7.11
N GLU A 414 -1.47 17.02 -8.39
CA GLU A 414 -2.04 16.01 -9.29
C GLU A 414 -1.06 14.86 -9.47
N CYS A 415 -1.57 13.62 -9.38
CA CYS A 415 -0.77 12.47 -9.77
C CYS A 415 -0.48 12.50 -11.27
N VAL A 416 0.77 12.77 -11.65
CA VAL A 416 1.17 12.93 -13.07
C VAL A 416 0.90 11.69 -13.92
N ASN A 417 0.92 10.50 -13.32
CA ASN A 417 0.53 9.25 -13.98
C ASN A 417 -0.96 9.24 -14.32
N HIS A 418 -1.82 9.77 -13.45
CA HIS A 418 -3.25 9.86 -13.71
C HIS A 418 -3.57 10.94 -14.75
N VAL A 419 -2.91 12.10 -14.68
CA VAL A 419 -3.03 13.14 -15.74
C VAL A 419 -2.69 12.56 -17.11
N SER A 420 -1.65 11.73 -17.20
CA SER A 420 -1.33 10.99 -18.42
C SER A 420 -2.48 10.08 -18.88
N LYS A 421 -3.04 9.26 -17.96
CA LYS A 421 -4.17 8.36 -18.26
C LYS A 421 -5.40 9.15 -18.76
N ARG A 422 -5.64 10.37 -18.24
CA ARG A 422 -6.75 11.23 -18.69
C ARG A 422 -6.70 11.55 -20.17
N LEU A 423 -5.51 11.80 -20.75
CA LEU A 423 -5.38 11.99 -22.20
C LEU A 423 -5.93 10.77 -22.95
N GLY A 424 -5.49 9.56 -22.59
CA GLY A 424 -5.93 8.34 -23.24
C GLY A 424 -7.45 8.14 -23.12
N THR A 425 -8.02 8.37 -21.94
CA THR A 425 -9.46 8.29 -21.71
C THR A 425 -10.22 9.29 -22.59
N ARG A 426 -9.78 10.56 -22.64
CA ARG A 426 -10.42 11.60 -23.45
C ARG A 426 -10.32 11.34 -24.95
N LEU A 427 -9.20 10.83 -25.44
CA LEU A 427 -9.06 10.44 -26.85
C LEU A 427 -9.95 9.25 -27.22
N ARG A 428 -10.10 8.26 -26.34
CA ARG A 428 -11.05 7.15 -26.55
C ARG A 428 -12.51 7.62 -26.54
N LYS A 429 -12.85 8.55 -25.63
CA LYS A 429 -14.18 9.16 -25.57
C LYS A 429 -14.47 9.96 -26.85
N LEU A 430 -13.55 10.83 -27.26
CA LEU A 430 -13.65 11.61 -28.49
C LEU A 430 -13.84 10.70 -29.72
N LYS A 431 -13.04 9.64 -29.80
CA LYS A 431 -13.17 8.62 -30.83
C LYS A 431 -14.57 8.00 -30.86
N LYS A 432 -15.19 7.74 -29.71
CA LYS A 432 -16.54 7.16 -29.59
C LYS A 432 -17.65 8.15 -29.99
N GLU A 433 -17.43 9.44 -29.74
CA GLU A 433 -18.40 10.51 -30.02
C GLU A 433 -18.39 10.91 -31.50
N MET A 434 -17.20 11.01 -32.12
CA MET A 434 -17.04 11.38 -33.53
C MET A 434 -17.29 10.18 -34.46
N MET A 435 -18.55 9.85 -34.67
CA MET A 435 -19.02 8.73 -35.49
C MET A 435 -19.79 9.20 -36.71
N THR A 436 -19.57 8.56 -37.85
CA THR A 436 -20.38 8.68 -39.06
C THR A 436 -21.00 7.33 -39.44
N THR A 437 -22.14 7.36 -40.12
CA THR A 437 -22.73 6.16 -40.72
C THR A 437 -22.07 5.93 -42.09
N ILE A 438 -21.70 4.68 -42.37
CA ILE A 438 -21.20 4.26 -43.68
C ILE A 438 -21.96 3.01 -44.13
N THR A 439 -22.23 2.90 -45.41
CA THR A 439 -22.80 1.71 -46.02
C THR A 439 -21.67 0.77 -46.43
N THR A 440 -21.69 -0.47 -45.94
CA THR A 440 -20.68 -1.47 -46.32
C THR A 440 -20.89 -1.94 -47.76
N LYS A 441 -19.88 -2.62 -48.31
CA LYS A 441 -19.98 -3.31 -49.61
C LYS A 441 -21.12 -4.33 -49.69
N THR A 442 -21.68 -4.75 -48.54
CA THR A 442 -22.82 -5.68 -48.44
C THR A 442 -24.15 -4.94 -48.27
N GLY A 443 -24.21 -3.62 -48.51
CA GLY A 443 -25.41 -2.80 -48.33
C GLY A 443 -25.80 -2.54 -46.86
N LYS A 444 -24.99 -2.97 -45.88
CA LYS A 444 -25.33 -2.84 -44.47
C LYS A 444 -24.81 -1.51 -43.93
N GLU A 445 -25.66 -0.76 -43.26
CA GLU A 445 -25.21 0.44 -42.54
C GLU A 445 -24.41 0.06 -41.29
N MET A 446 -23.28 0.73 -41.10
CA MET A 446 -22.49 0.61 -39.89
C MET A 446 -21.96 1.97 -39.45
N ARG A 447 -21.84 2.17 -38.14
CA ARG A 447 -21.19 3.36 -37.58
C ARG A 447 -19.68 3.15 -37.55
N ARG A 448 -18.94 4.12 -38.06
CA ARG A 448 -17.48 4.17 -38.03
C ARG A 448 -17.02 5.51 -37.48
N SER A 449 -15.99 5.49 -36.65
CA SER A 449 -15.40 6.73 -36.16
C SER A 449 -14.73 7.50 -37.31
N LEU A 450 -14.95 8.81 -37.37
CA LEU A 450 -14.26 9.75 -38.26
C LEU A 450 -12.74 9.78 -37.98
N LEU A 451 -12.32 9.29 -36.82
CA LEU A 451 -10.92 9.21 -36.39
C LEU A 451 -10.33 7.79 -36.58
N SER A 452 -11.06 6.84 -37.20
CA SER A 452 -10.64 5.44 -37.34
C SER A 452 -10.29 4.97 -38.76
N GLY A 453 -9.09 4.42 -38.90
CA GLY A 453 -8.60 3.75 -40.10
C GLY A 453 -7.13 3.34 -39.97
N PRO A 454 -6.55 2.71 -41.01
CA PRO A 454 -5.12 2.40 -41.04
C PRO A 454 -4.28 3.67 -40.83
N SER A 455 -3.48 3.71 -39.76
CA SER A 455 -2.65 4.87 -39.37
C SER A 455 -3.42 6.14 -38.95
N GLN A 456 -4.59 5.99 -38.32
CA GLN A 456 -5.33 7.09 -37.66
C GLN A 456 -5.33 6.93 -36.12
N LEU A 457 -6.36 7.40 -35.39
CA LEU A 457 -6.50 7.31 -33.93
C LEU A 457 -6.85 5.86 -33.47
N THR A 458 -5.95 4.93 -33.74
CA THR A 458 -6.03 3.53 -33.31
C THR A 458 -5.75 3.42 -31.81
N GLU A 459 -6.11 2.28 -31.20
CA GLU A 459 -5.81 2.03 -29.78
C GLU A 459 -4.30 2.11 -29.49
N ASN A 460 -3.48 1.58 -30.40
CA ASN A 460 -2.03 1.68 -30.29
C ASN A 460 -1.54 3.13 -30.38
N THR A 461 -2.10 3.93 -31.30
CA THR A 461 -1.81 5.37 -31.41
C THR A 461 -2.17 6.08 -30.11
N ILE A 462 -3.36 5.83 -29.55
CA ILE A 462 -3.79 6.43 -28.27
C ILE A 462 -2.82 6.06 -27.15
N ASN A 463 -2.44 4.79 -27.03
CA ASN A 463 -1.49 4.34 -26.01
C ASN A 463 -0.11 4.99 -26.16
N LYS A 464 0.40 5.14 -27.39
CA LYS A 464 1.65 5.86 -27.67
C LYS A 464 1.54 7.32 -27.25
N MET A 465 0.49 8.02 -27.68
CA MET A 465 0.27 9.44 -27.34
C MET A 465 0.11 9.65 -25.83
N THR A 466 -0.61 8.77 -25.13
CA THR A 466 -0.69 8.77 -23.66
C THR A 466 0.67 8.57 -23.00
N SER A 467 1.49 7.66 -23.52
CA SER A 467 2.86 7.45 -23.04
C SER A 467 3.73 8.70 -23.25
N TYR A 468 3.62 9.32 -24.42
CA TYR A 468 4.43 10.48 -24.80
C TYR A 468 4.06 11.69 -23.96
N PHE A 469 2.77 11.96 -23.84
CA PHE A 469 2.23 12.97 -22.95
C PHE A 469 2.74 12.78 -21.52
N GLY A 470 2.67 11.56 -20.98
CA GLY A 470 3.13 11.34 -19.61
C GLY A 470 4.62 11.51 -19.38
N LYS A 471 5.45 11.17 -20.38
CA LYS A 471 6.88 11.45 -20.35
C LYS A 471 7.13 12.96 -20.43
N ALA A 472 6.41 13.68 -21.28
CA ALA A 472 6.49 15.14 -21.36
C ALA A 472 6.08 15.81 -20.03
N VAL A 473 4.99 15.36 -19.37
CA VAL A 473 4.58 15.88 -18.05
C VAL A 473 5.65 15.64 -16.98
N ARG A 474 6.28 14.46 -16.97
CA ARG A 474 7.35 14.14 -16.01
C ARG A 474 8.67 14.88 -16.28
N GLY A 475 8.86 15.39 -17.50
CA GLY A 475 10.11 16.02 -17.90
C GLY A 475 11.29 15.06 -17.97
N GLU A 476 12.49 15.63 -18.01
CA GLU A 476 13.75 14.91 -17.83
C GLU A 476 14.09 14.88 -16.34
N LYS A 477 14.64 13.76 -15.85
CA LYS A 477 14.89 13.57 -14.41
C LYS A 477 15.79 14.66 -13.82
N ASP A 478 16.78 15.08 -14.59
CA ASP A 478 17.82 16.02 -14.15
C ASP A 478 17.51 17.47 -14.57
N LYS A 479 16.35 17.70 -15.20
CA LYS A 479 15.93 19.01 -15.68
C LYS A 479 14.42 19.19 -15.47
N PRO A 480 13.99 19.45 -14.21
CA PRO A 480 12.60 19.77 -13.93
C PRO A 480 12.21 21.06 -14.66
N TYR A 481 10.92 21.18 -14.97
CA TYR A 481 10.41 22.41 -15.57
C TYR A 481 10.49 23.57 -14.59
N THR A 482 10.96 24.71 -15.08
CA THR A 482 10.99 25.98 -14.34
C THR A 482 9.69 26.77 -14.50
N SER A 483 8.90 26.47 -15.53
CA SER A 483 7.61 27.12 -15.79
C SER A 483 6.57 26.15 -16.33
N THR A 484 5.29 26.47 -16.12
CA THR A 484 4.16 25.75 -16.73
C THR A 484 4.16 25.86 -18.25
N GLU A 485 4.68 26.96 -18.80
CA GLU A 485 4.75 27.19 -20.24
C GLU A 485 5.76 26.26 -20.92
N ASP A 486 6.90 25.98 -20.29
CA ASP A 486 7.87 25.01 -20.81
C ASP A 486 7.30 23.60 -20.81
N MET A 487 6.58 23.22 -19.73
CA MET A 487 5.86 21.96 -19.67
C MET A 487 4.79 21.86 -20.77
N ARG A 488 4.01 22.94 -20.95
CA ARG A 488 2.99 23.05 -21.99
C ARG A 488 3.58 22.89 -23.38
N LYS A 489 4.66 23.61 -23.70
CA LYS A 489 5.38 23.49 -24.98
C LYS A 489 5.86 22.07 -25.23
N SER A 490 6.50 21.43 -24.25
CA SER A 490 6.97 20.04 -24.36
C SER A 490 5.81 19.05 -24.62
N ILE A 491 4.68 19.22 -23.93
CA ILE A 491 3.50 18.39 -24.14
C ILE A 491 2.92 18.61 -25.54
N LEU A 492 2.73 19.87 -25.96
CA LEU A 492 2.19 20.23 -27.26
C LEU A 492 3.11 19.84 -28.42
N ALA A 493 4.43 19.76 -28.20
CA ALA A 493 5.38 19.26 -29.18
C ALA A 493 5.00 17.86 -29.70
N SER A 494 4.48 16.99 -28.83
CA SER A 494 4.03 15.65 -29.24
C SER A 494 2.83 15.69 -30.18
N TYR A 495 1.89 16.61 -29.97
CA TYR A 495 0.74 16.82 -30.86
C TYR A 495 1.17 17.42 -32.20
N HIS A 496 1.94 18.51 -32.16
CA HIS A 496 2.37 19.22 -33.38
C HIS A 496 3.25 18.33 -34.26
N HIS A 497 4.16 17.57 -33.65
CA HIS A 497 4.95 16.56 -34.37
C HIS A 497 4.06 15.46 -34.98
N ALA A 498 2.99 15.05 -34.30
CA ALA A 498 2.08 14.02 -34.79
C ALA A 498 1.23 14.48 -35.98
N VAL A 499 0.91 15.76 -36.12
CA VAL A 499 0.16 16.31 -37.29
C VAL A 499 1.06 16.77 -38.43
N SER A 500 2.37 16.88 -38.18
CA SER A 500 3.36 17.40 -39.13
C SER A 500 3.48 16.56 -40.40
N THR A 501 3.65 17.23 -41.54
CA THR A 501 3.89 16.65 -42.88
C THR A 501 5.09 17.35 -43.54
N ASP A 502 5.57 16.83 -44.67
CA ASP A 502 6.65 17.47 -45.43
C ASP A 502 6.21 18.85 -45.94
N ASP A 503 4.96 18.98 -46.42
CA ASP A 503 4.42 20.25 -46.92
C ASP A 503 4.07 21.25 -45.81
N ARG A 504 3.85 20.78 -44.57
CA ARG A 504 3.45 21.58 -43.42
C ARG A 504 4.21 21.13 -42.17
N PRO A 505 5.51 21.46 -42.06
CA PRO A 505 6.32 21.07 -40.92
C PRO A 505 5.87 21.80 -39.64
N GLN A 506 5.64 21.06 -38.56
CA GLN A 506 5.20 21.61 -37.26
C GLN A 506 6.12 21.18 -36.12
N HIS A 507 7.40 21.56 -36.21
CA HIS A 507 8.44 21.17 -35.24
C HIS A 507 8.82 22.30 -34.26
N ASN A 508 8.06 23.40 -34.24
CA ASN A 508 8.39 24.61 -33.48
C ASN A 508 8.59 24.36 -31.98
N TYR A 509 7.78 23.48 -31.38
CA TYR A 509 7.89 23.12 -29.97
C TYR A 509 8.80 21.91 -29.70
N CYS A 510 9.32 21.26 -30.73
CA CYS A 510 10.27 20.17 -30.54
C CYS A 510 11.59 20.72 -30.00
N PRO A 511 12.26 19.99 -29.08
CA PRO A 511 13.55 20.44 -28.55
C PRO A 511 14.57 20.60 -29.69
N PRO A 512 15.42 21.63 -29.69
CA PRO A 512 16.46 21.80 -30.69
C PRO A 512 17.68 20.89 -30.41
N GLY A 513 18.62 20.84 -31.37
CA GLY A 513 19.94 20.22 -31.19
C GLY A 513 20.05 18.76 -31.61
N ILE A 514 21.29 18.25 -31.63
CA ILE A 514 21.64 16.90 -32.09
C ILE A 514 21.02 15.78 -31.24
N ASN A 515 20.77 16.07 -29.96
CA ASN A 515 20.11 15.15 -29.02
C ASN A 515 18.58 15.23 -29.07
N SER A 516 18.02 16.06 -29.96
CA SER A 516 16.58 16.19 -30.11
C SER A 516 15.95 14.86 -30.48
N TRP A 517 14.80 14.60 -29.89
CA TRP A 517 14.00 13.46 -30.28
C TRP A 517 13.35 13.72 -31.66
N CYS A 518 13.13 14.96 -32.04
CA CYS A 518 12.58 15.29 -33.34
C CYS A 518 13.64 15.10 -34.44
N PHE A 519 13.39 14.20 -35.40
CA PHE A 519 14.31 13.97 -36.51
C PHE A 519 14.55 15.22 -37.37
N PHE A 520 13.56 16.10 -37.45
CA PHE A 520 13.65 17.36 -38.20
C PHE A 520 14.62 18.33 -37.52
N ARG A 521 14.43 18.57 -36.21
CA ARG A 521 15.33 19.41 -35.40
C ARG A 521 16.76 18.87 -35.33
N ARG A 522 16.93 17.54 -35.32
CA ARG A 522 18.26 16.93 -35.43
C ARG A 522 18.92 17.20 -36.77
N GLY A 523 18.17 17.09 -37.87
CA GLY A 523 18.70 17.37 -39.20
C GLY A 523 19.04 18.85 -39.40
N GLU A 524 18.29 19.77 -38.79
CA GLU A 524 18.66 21.20 -38.76
C GLU A 524 19.98 21.44 -38.02
N ALA A 525 20.24 20.67 -36.94
CA ALA A 525 21.45 20.79 -36.14
C ALA A 525 22.65 20.04 -36.76
N ASP A 526 22.42 18.91 -37.43
CA ASP A 526 23.43 18.06 -38.06
C ASP A 526 23.49 18.30 -39.57
N LYS A 527 24.30 19.28 -40.00
CA LYS A 527 24.49 19.62 -41.42
C LYS A 527 25.07 18.48 -42.27
N THR A 528 25.43 17.33 -41.66
CA THR A 528 26.06 16.19 -42.35
C THR A 528 25.12 14.99 -42.59
N LYS A 529 23.92 14.97 -42.00
CA LYS A 529 22.94 13.88 -42.17
C LYS A 529 21.70 14.33 -42.91
N PHE A 530 21.26 13.51 -43.87
CA PHE A 530 20.00 13.71 -44.58
C PHE A 530 18.82 13.84 -43.58
N CYS A 531 18.17 15.00 -43.56
CA CYS A 531 16.92 15.21 -42.82
C CYS A 531 15.92 14.14 -43.25
N ARG A 532 15.54 13.25 -42.33
CA ARG A 532 14.45 12.30 -42.59
C ARG A 532 13.20 13.08 -42.98
N LYS A 533 12.44 12.57 -43.94
CA LYS A 533 11.20 13.21 -44.44
C LYS A 533 9.97 12.53 -43.84
N HIS A 534 8.90 13.25 -43.62
CA HIS A 534 7.60 12.72 -43.17
C HIS A 534 7.00 11.73 -44.17
N SER A 535 7.37 11.78 -45.44
CA SER A 535 7.11 10.74 -46.45
C SER A 535 7.67 9.36 -46.02
N THR A 536 8.79 9.31 -45.31
CA THR A 536 9.38 8.07 -44.79
C THR A 536 8.92 7.71 -43.37
N LYS A 537 8.53 8.71 -42.58
CA LYS A 537 7.96 8.55 -41.22
C LYS A 537 6.75 9.48 -41.05
N PRO A 538 5.55 9.03 -41.45
CA PRO A 538 4.35 9.86 -41.34
C PRO A 538 4.00 10.13 -39.87
N GLY A 539 3.59 11.36 -39.58
CA GLY A 539 3.05 11.72 -38.27
C GLY A 539 1.83 10.87 -37.90
N TYR A 540 1.64 10.61 -36.61
CA TYR A 540 0.55 9.75 -36.11
C TYR A 540 -0.85 10.25 -36.47
N PHE A 541 -1.01 11.55 -36.71
CA PHE A 541 -2.25 12.22 -37.05
C PHE A 541 -2.25 12.80 -38.49
N SER A 542 -1.20 12.56 -39.28
CA SER A 542 -1.06 13.14 -40.63
C SER A 542 -2.17 12.71 -41.60
N LYS A 543 -2.76 11.52 -41.39
CA LYS A 543 -3.87 10.99 -42.19
C LYS A 543 -5.26 11.29 -41.62
N ILE A 544 -5.34 12.04 -40.51
CA ILE A 544 -6.62 12.54 -40.00
C ILE A 544 -6.97 13.80 -40.79
N PRO A 545 -8.21 13.95 -41.29
CA PRO A 545 -8.64 15.17 -41.98
C PRO A 545 -8.44 16.42 -41.12
N SER A 546 -8.07 17.55 -41.74
CA SER A 546 -7.70 18.78 -41.03
C SER A 546 -8.79 19.28 -40.09
N GLU A 547 -10.05 19.17 -40.50
CA GLU A 547 -11.25 19.55 -39.76
C GLU A 547 -11.42 18.76 -38.46
N HIS A 548 -10.84 17.55 -38.37
CA HIS A 548 -10.93 16.69 -37.19
C HIS A 548 -9.71 16.80 -36.27
N ARG A 549 -8.57 17.32 -36.77
CA ARG A 549 -7.35 17.51 -35.96
C ARG A 549 -7.57 18.52 -34.84
N GLY A 550 -8.40 19.54 -35.07
CA GLY A 550 -8.74 20.55 -34.06
C GLY A 550 -9.41 19.96 -32.82
N ALA A 551 -10.23 18.92 -32.97
CA ALA A 551 -10.86 18.24 -31.85
C ALA A 551 -9.84 17.50 -30.96
N ILE A 552 -8.79 16.92 -31.57
CA ILE A 552 -7.67 16.30 -30.83
C ILE A 552 -6.83 17.38 -30.15
N LEU A 553 -6.53 18.49 -30.84
CA LEU A 553 -5.79 19.62 -30.24
C LEU A 553 -6.51 20.13 -29.01
N LYS A 554 -7.83 20.32 -29.08
CA LYS A 554 -8.65 20.75 -27.93
C LYS A 554 -8.43 19.86 -26.71
N VAL A 555 -8.35 18.53 -26.88
CA VAL A 555 -8.06 17.62 -25.75
C VAL A 555 -6.69 17.90 -25.13
N TYR A 556 -5.66 18.16 -25.94
CA TYR A 556 -4.33 18.52 -25.46
C TYR A 556 -4.33 19.89 -24.76
N THR A 557 -4.94 20.90 -25.37
CA THR A 557 -5.05 22.27 -24.83
C THR A 557 -5.74 22.27 -23.47
N ASP A 558 -6.86 21.55 -23.35
CA ASP A 558 -7.61 21.45 -22.10
C ASP A 558 -6.80 20.74 -21.00
N LEU A 559 -5.98 19.74 -21.36
CA LEU A 559 -5.10 19.01 -20.42
C LEU A 559 -3.74 19.69 -20.20
N THR A 560 -3.52 20.87 -20.78
CA THR A 560 -2.33 21.68 -20.58
C THR A 560 -2.65 23.06 -20.02
N ASN A 561 -3.88 23.25 -19.50
CA ASN A 561 -4.24 24.50 -18.84
C ASN A 561 -3.31 24.78 -17.65
N GLU A 562 -3.05 26.06 -17.39
CA GLU A 562 -2.01 26.50 -16.45
C GLU A 562 -2.25 25.96 -15.03
N GLU A 563 -3.49 26.00 -14.55
CA GLU A 563 -3.87 25.52 -13.21
C GLU A 563 -3.61 24.02 -13.01
N LEU A 564 -3.87 23.20 -14.03
CA LEU A 564 -3.55 21.77 -14.01
C LEU A 564 -2.03 21.55 -14.02
N LEU A 565 -1.29 22.28 -14.85
CA LEU A 565 0.16 22.13 -14.95
C LEU A 565 0.88 22.59 -13.68
N LYS A 566 0.42 23.68 -13.03
CA LYS A 566 0.93 24.12 -11.71
C LYS A 566 0.92 22.97 -10.70
N ARG A 567 -0.17 22.19 -10.65
CA ARG A 567 -0.33 21.03 -9.78
C ARG A 567 0.51 19.81 -10.17
N CYS A 568 1.09 19.80 -11.38
CA CYS A 568 1.94 18.73 -11.89
C CYS A 568 3.45 19.03 -11.75
N MET A 569 3.84 20.27 -11.46
CA MET A 569 5.24 20.74 -11.49
C MET A 569 6.20 19.90 -10.65
N LYS A 570 5.76 19.42 -9.48
CA LYS A 570 6.58 18.58 -8.59
C LYS A 570 6.65 17.11 -9.00
N GLY A 571 5.98 16.69 -10.08
CA GLY A 571 6.06 15.32 -10.59
C GLY A 571 5.53 14.23 -9.64
N ARG A 572 4.71 14.60 -8.64
CA ARG A 572 4.28 13.66 -7.58
C ARG A 572 3.38 12.55 -8.12
N THR A 573 3.40 11.41 -7.43
CA THR A 573 2.57 10.25 -7.78
C THR A 573 1.94 9.63 -6.54
N GLN A 574 0.73 9.09 -6.70
CA GLN A 574 0.05 8.30 -5.66
C GLN A 574 0.22 6.78 -5.85
N ASN A 575 1.17 6.32 -6.69
CA ASN A 575 1.31 4.90 -7.03
C ASN A 575 1.62 4.00 -5.81
N ALA A 576 2.17 4.58 -4.73
CA ALA A 576 2.37 3.88 -3.47
C ALA A 576 1.05 3.31 -2.92
N ASN A 577 -0.06 4.04 -3.07
CA ASN A 577 -1.40 3.57 -2.67
C ASN A 577 -1.84 2.35 -3.49
N GLU A 578 -1.65 2.37 -4.82
CA GLU A 578 -2.00 1.23 -5.68
C GLU A 578 -1.22 -0.04 -5.27
N SER A 579 0.07 0.09 -4.94
CA SER A 579 0.89 -1.02 -4.44
C SER A 579 0.40 -1.54 -3.09
N LEU A 580 0.10 -0.63 -2.16
CA LEU A 580 -0.41 -0.94 -0.83
C LEU A 580 -1.76 -1.68 -0.89
N HIS A 581 -2.67 -1.22 -1.74
CA HIS A 581 -3.98 -1.85 -1.97
C HIS A 581 -3.80 -3.29 -2.43
N SER A 582 -2.87 -3.56 -3.35
CA SER A 582 -2.56 -4.91 -3.78
C SER A 582 -2.07 -5.78 -2.61
N LYS A 583 -1.17 -5.27 -1.76
CA LYS A 583 -0.66 -6.01 -0.58
C LYS A 583 -1.78 -6.34 0.42
N LEU A 584 -2.65 -5.39 0.74
CA LEU A 584 -3.82 -5.60 1.60
C LEU A 584 -4.73 -6.70 1.05
N TRP A 585 -5.12 -6.59 -0.22
CA TRP A 585 -6.11 -7.48 -0.81
C TRP A 585 -5.54 -8.84 -1.28
N MET A 586 -4.22 -9.01 -1.30
CA MET A 586 -3.60 -10.35 -1.37
C MET A 586 -3.81 -11.12 -0.06
N LYS A 587 -3.69 -10.44 1.09
CA LYS A 587 -3.87 -11.02 2.43
C LYS A 587 -5.36 -11.12 2.86
N VAL A 588 -6.22 -10.33 2.24
CA VAL A 588 -7.69 -10.41 2.35
C VAL A 588 -8.29 -10.45 0.96
N ALA A 589 -8.44 -11.63 0.37
CA ALA A 589 -8.90 -11.73 -1.01
C ALA A 589 -10.33 -11.18 -1.17
N LYS A 590 -10.51 -10.32 -2.18
CA LYS A 590 -11.79 -9.63 -2.47
C LYS A 590 -12.99 -10.54 -2.77
N HIS A 591 -12.73 -11.80 -3.12
CA HIS A 591 -13.77 -12.81 -3.40
C HIS A 591 -14.15 -13.64 -2.17
N LYS A 592 -13.43 -13.49 -1.04
CA LYS A 592 -13.76 -14.15 0.23
C LYS A 592 -14.37 -13.12 1.18
N PHE A 593 -15.34 -13.55 1.97
CA PHE A 593 -15.85 -12.72 3.05
C PHE A 593 -14.80 -12.51 4.15
N ALA A 594 -14.75 -11.30 4.69
CA ALA A 594 -13.90 -10.90 5.81
C ALA A 594 -14.66 -9.85 6.63
N GLY A 595 -14.67 -10.01 7.95
CA GLY A 595 -15.23 -9.00 8.86
C GLY A 595 -14.27 -7.82 9.07
N ILE A 596 -14.81 -6.70 9.57
CA ILE A 596 -14.05 -5.46 9.79
C ILE A 596 -12.83 -5.68 10.69
N SER A 597 -12.93 -6.49 11.75
CA SER A 597 -11.81 -6.76 12.67
C SER A 597 -10.63 -7.42 11.95
N ARG A 598 -10.91 -8.30 10.98
CA ARG A 598 -9.87 -8.93 10.16
C ARG A 598 -9.24 -7.93 9.20
N VAL A 599 -10.06 -7.09 8.54
CA VAL A 599 -9.55 -6.05 7.64
C VAL A 599 -8.69 -5.04 8.42
N ASN A 600 -9.13 -4.62 9.61
CA ASN A 600 -8.37 -3.75 10.49
C ASN A 600 -7.02 -4.38 10.89
N PHE A 601 -7.04 -5.62 11.37
CA PHE A 601 -5.82 -6.35 11.72
C PHE A 601 -4.84 -6.46 10.54
N ILE A 602 -5.31 -6.88 9.36
CA ILE A 602 -4.42 -7.01 8.21
C ILE A 602 -3.92 -5.66 7.71
N SER A 603 -4.74 -4.60 7.77
CA SER A 603 -4.29 -3.25 7.42
C SER A 603 -3.15 -2.78 8.35
N GLN A 604 -3.18 -3.11 9.64
CA GLN A 604 -2.07 -2.86 10.57
C GLN A 604 -0.83 -3.65 10.17
N VAL A 605 -0.97 -4.96 9.94
CA VAL A 605 0.15 -5.82 9.52
C VAL A 605 0.82 -5.28 8.26
N VAL A 606 0.04 -4.95 7.23
CA VAL A 606 0.56 -4.47 5.95
C VAL A 606 1.27 -3.12 6.09
N ILE A 607 0.77 -2.21 6.92
CA ILE A 607 1.43 -0.94 7.19
C ILE A 607 2.78 -1.16 7.88
N LEU A 608 2.80 -2.00 8.93
CA LEU A 608 4.04 -2.29 9.65
C LEU A 608 5.06 -2.99 8.73
N GLU A 609 4.63 -3.99 7.95
CA GLU A 609 5.48 -4.68 6.96
C GLU A 609 6.00 -3.71 5.90
N HIS A 610 5.19 -2.73 5.48
CA HIS A 610 5.63 -1.70 4.54
C HIS A 610 6.67 -0.80 5.19
N ASN A 611 6.37 -0.18 6.34
CA ASN A 611 7.22 0.82 6.99
C ASN A 611 8.54 0.23 7.52
N PHE A 612 8.48 -0.88 8.25
CA PHE A 612 9.65 -1.49 8.93
C PHE A 612 10.32 -2.60 8.12
N GLY A 613 9.64 -3.15 7.10
CA GLY A 613 10.06 -4.38 6.44
C GLY A 613 9.59 -5.64 7.16
N PHE A 614 9.75 -6.80 6.53
CA PHE A 614 9.15 -8.06 6.99
C PHE A 614 9.67 -8.51 8.36
N GLU A 615 10.99 -8.53 8.56
CA GLU A 615 11.60 -9.02 9.80
C GLU A 615 11.22 -8.12 10.99
N ALA A 616 11.44 -6.81 10.89
CA ALA A 616 11.17 -5.88 11.99
C ALA A 616 9.67 -5.65 12.28
N ALA A 617 8.80 -5.95 11.32
CA ALA A 617 7.35 -5.92 11.49
C ALA A 617 6.75 -7.27 11.94
N TYR A 618 7.55 -8.33 12.09
CA TYR A 618 7.02 -9.66 12.34
C TYR A 618 6.32 -9.74 13.70
N PHE A 619 4.99 -9.65 13.68
CA PHE A 619 4.18 -9.45 14.88
C PHE A 619 4.36 -10.50 15.97
N PRO A 620 4.51 -11.81 15.67
CA PRO A 620 4.74 -12.80 16.71
C PRO A 620 5.99 -12.56 17.58
N GLN A 621 7.07 -11.93 17.05
CA GLN A 621 8.23 -11.55 17.87
C GLN A 621 7.84 -10.57 18.99
N HIS A 622 6.97 -9.61 18.66
CA HIS A 622 6.48 -8.60 19.61
C HIS A 622 5.56 -9.17 20.69
N LEU A 623 5.08 -10.40 20.51
CA LEU A 623 4.34 -11.12 21.55
C LEU A 623 5.27 -11.82 22.57
N GLY A 624 6.60 -11.65 22.41
CA GLY A 624 7.62 -12.28 23.24
C GLY A 624 7.92 -13.73 22.83
N PHE A 625 7.42 -14.17 21.67
CA PHE A 625 7.68 -15.51 21.17
C PHE A 625 9.05 -15.57 20.51
N LYS A 626 9.79 -16.64 20.82
CA LYS A 626 11.09 -16.88 20.22
C LYS A 626 10.85 -17.20 18.75
N THR A 627 11.34 -16.32 17.88
CA THR A 627 11.53 -16.69 16.48
C THR A 627 12.92 -17.23 16.33
N THR A 628 13.02 -18.44 15.79
CA THR A 628 14.18 -18.80 15.00
C THR A 628 14.27 -17.75 13.90
N ALA A 629 15.35 -16.96 13.89
CA ALA A 629 15.65 -16.15 12.72
C ALA A 629 15.72 -17.14 11.56
N CYS A 630 14.64 -17.23 10.78
CA CYS A 630 14.66 -18.00 9.57
C CYS A 630 15.55 -17.20 8.62
N LYS A 631 16.86 -17.35 8.80
CA LYS A 631 17.92 -17.01 7.85
C LYS A 631 17.74 -17.84 6.57
N SER A 632 16.51 -18.20 6.18
CA SER A 632 16.31 -18.75 4.86
C SER A 632 16.62 -17.58 3.92
N ALA A 633 17.77 -17.71 3.26
CA ALA A 633 18.14 -16.86 2.15
C ALA A 633 16.95 -16.72 1.16
N ASN A 634 16.08 -17.73 1.10
CA ASN A 634 14.83 -17.74 0.33
C ASN A 634 13.77 -16.73 0.80
N LEU A 635 13.45 -16.60 2.09
CA LEU A 635 12.51 -15.55 2.53
C LEU A 635 13.08 -14.15 2.35
N GLN A 636 14.38 -13.96 2.65
CA GLN A 636 15.05 -12.69 2.41
C GLN A 636 15.15 -12.36 0.90
N PHE A 637 15.34 -13.37 0.05
CA PHE A 637 15.30 -13.23 -1.41
C PHE A 637 13.91 -12.85 -1.90
N LEU A 638 12.85 -13.55 -1.45
CA LEU A 638 11.47 -13.21 -1.78
C LEU A 638 11.08 -11.80 -1.30
N GLN A 639 11.62 -11.37 -0.16
CA GLN A 639 11.45 -10.01 0.33
C GLN A 639 12.12 -8.99 -0.60
N LYS A 640 13.40 -9.21 -0.97
CA LYS A 640 14.12 -8.39 -1.96
C LYS A 640 13.38 -8.37 -3.31
N GLU A 641 12.79 -9.47 -3.75
CA GLU A 641 12.00 -9.54 -4.98
C GLU A 641 10.66 -8.78 -4.87
N SER A 642 9.94 -8.93 -3.76
CA SER A 642 8.69 -8.19 -3.49
C SER A 642 8.95 -6.67 -3.47
N ILE A 643 10.05 -6.25 -2.86
CA ILE A 643 10.52 -4.86 -2.87
C ILE A 643 10.86 -4.40 -4.30
N ARG A 644 11.65 -5.19 -5.04
CA ARG A 644 11.96 -4.94 -6.47
C ARG A 644 10.73 -4.92 -7.38
N SER A 645 9.62 -5.55 -6.97
CA SER A 645 8.35 -5.55 -7.70
C SER A 645 7.43 -4.38 -7.34
N SER A 646 7.64 -3.74 -6.18
CA SER A 646 6.88 -2.58 -5.70
C SER A 646 7.55 -1.24 -6.02
N THR A 647 8.86 -1.23 -6.28
CA THR A 647 9.47 -0.20 -7.14
C THR A 647 9.01 -0.45 -8.57
N PRO A 648 8.71 0.60 -9.38
CA PRO A 648 8.37 0.39 -10.78
C PRO A 648 9.53 -0.34 -11.44
N LYS A 649 9.38 -1.64 -11.73
CA LYS A 649 10.23 -2.26 -12.75
C LYS A 649 9.97 -1.43 -14.00
N GLN A 650 10.99 -0.74 -14.49
CA GLN A 650 11.16 -0.65 -15.94
C GLN A 650 11.29 -2.10 -16.41
N THR A 651 10.15 -2.77 -16.54
CA THR A 651 10.08 -4.03 -17.26
C THR A 651 10.29 -3.62 -18.69
N VAL A 652 11.56 -3.63 -19.11
CA VAL A 652 11.89 -4.09 -20.44
C VAL A 652 11.34 -5.51 -20.48
N ARG A 653 10.05 -5.65 -20.82
CA ARG A 653 9.51 -6.92 -21.25
C ARG A 653 10.42 -7.31 -22.40
N HIS A 654 11.29 -8.29 -22.19
CA HIS A 654 11.77 -9.11 -23.29
C HIS A 654 10.55 -9.88 -23.82
N GLN A 655 9.68 -9.16 -24.53
CA GLN A 655 8.95 -9.77 -25.61
C GLN A 655 10.03 -10.33 -26.52
N ARG A 656 10.02 -11.66 -26.68
CA ARG A 656 10.69 -12.39 -27.74
C ARG A 656 10.63 -11.51 -28.99
N LYS A 657 11.79 -10.97 -29.42
CA LYS A 657 11.92 -10.08 -30.57
C LYS A 657 11.26 -10.77 -31.77
N LYS A 658 10.03 -10.37 -32.10
CA LYS A 658 9.65 -10.17 -33.49
C LYS A 658 9.96 -8.70 -33.76
N SER A 659 10.99 -8.50 -34.57
CA SER A 659 11.46 -7.23 -35.10
C SER A 659 10.29 -6.26 -35.39
N GLY A 660 10.07 -5.33 -34.48
CA GLY A 660 9.14 -4.23 -34.59
C GLY A 660 9.70 -3.06 -33.81
N ASN A 661 10.15 -2.03 -34.55
CA ASN A 661 10.85 -0.83 -34.07
C ASN A 661 10.28 -0.23 -32.77
N SER A 662 11.09 -0.17 -31.72
CA SER A 662 10.82 0.57 -30.47
C SER A 662 11.55 1.93 -30.40
N SER A 663 11.83 2.55 -31.56
CA SER A 663 12.68 3.75 -31.68
C SER A 663 11.96 5.10 -31.57
N ASP A 664 10.69 5.14 -31.15
CA ASP A 664 9.85 6.29 -31.52
C ASP A 664 9.68 7.38 -30.45
N TYR A 665 10.18 7.20 -29.22
CA TYR A 665 10.21 8.31 -28.24
C TYR A 665 10.94 7.99 -26.92
N ILE A 666 11.78 8.93 -26.45
CA ILE A 666 12.41 8.99 -25.12
C ILE A 666 12.33 10.44 -24.61
N SER A 667 12.14 10.63 -23.30
CA SER A 667 12.28 11.97 -22.67
C SER A 667 13.77 12.24 -22.54
N GLY A 668 14.31 13.20 -23.29
CA GLY A 668 15.73 13.58 -23.25
C GLY A 668 16.73 12.81 -24.12
N GLY A 669 16.32 12.04 -25.13
CA GLY A 669 17.27 11.56 -26.16
C GLY A 669 16.86 10.27 -26.84
N PHE A 670 16.85 10.25 -28.17
CA PHE A 670 16.54 9.07 -29.01
C PHE A 670 17.45 7.87 -28.80
#